data_AF-A0A1Y4UWE6-F1
#
_entry.id   AF-A0A1Y4UWE6-F1
#
_cell.length_a   1.000
_cell.length_b   1.000
_cell.length_c   1.000
_cell.angle_alpha   90.00
_cell.angle_beta   90.00
_cell.angle_gamma   90.00
#
_symmetry.space_group_name_H-M   'P 1'
#
loop_
_entity.id
_entity.type
_entity.pdbx_description
1 polymer ?
#
loop_
_entity_poly.entity_id
_entity_poly.type
_entity_poly.pdbx_seq_one_letter_code
_entity_poly.pdbx_strand_id
1 'polypeptide(L)'
;MGPVQYLVYLFPILTIAALLGFFLWYAQTMRAPLAQQLAPLPEKRPFTFAGRRHPLVKRDAIPMVLITIAYAVTAFFNLGSTTGPQNPWDFGSGKAETFLIQEDEVMVSKLWYFCGLGTGKYQVEISTDGVNWLSLWQRKDNADDPDEVTGYYWADGTGFGASYAMTQNYNQLFKWNEITFDNPQYIRYLRITGQANKGLLELDELALFDENGDRIWLSDSTNPLFDEADTVPETISFENSAYFDEIYHPRTAYEHLRGIEPYEISHPPLGKLIMSVGIALFGMVPFGWRFMGTLFGVAMVPLLYLFLKNLFGRTSIATCGTILLAVDFMHLTQTRLATIDTYAFFFILLMYYFMYRYLTLPDGASFKQCALPLFLSGLFWGIGAASKWTVIYGCTGLVALYFIGLVVKLRRWPEESRQERTGWTVKILAFSVLVFAVIPAIIYVLSYLPYAAASGDLSLGNLLSEMWENQKYMLSYHNGVTSSHPYSSRWYEWLVNARPILYYMDNSVAGVTTRFAAFLNPVVCWGGLVAMLVCAAQAFRPLWAKLTFFGLSGLGGAASAAWVTGVFDSETDTQTRLLCLVLIVALLALYLVLGWFVSRTFRQSSPIALFILIGYLAQLVPWFFIGRITFAYHYFPSVLFLILALCYVFYTLSKKEEMVRWKPAMYAVTGGAAALYALFYPALVGITYPSWYGTCILKWFPAWPF
;
A
#
# COMPACT_ATOMS: atom_id res chain seq x y z
N MET A 1 -31.75 -20.56 0.84
CA MET A 1 -30.27 -20.62 0.94
C MET A 1 -29.85 -22.06 0.68
N GLY A 2 -29.11 -22.32 -0.40
CA GLY A 2 -28.71 -23.68 -0.79
C GLY A 2 -27.43 -24.15 -0.08
N PRO A 3 -27.14 -25.46 -0.03
CA PRO A 3 -25.98 -26.04 0.68
C PRO A 3 -24.62 -25.52 0.19
N VAL A 4 -24.55 -24.97 -1.03
CA VAL A 4 -23.32 -24.44 -1.65
C VAL A 4 -22.75 -23.22 -0.91
N GLN A 5 -23.58 -22.42 -0.22
CA GLN A 5 -23.13 -21.23 0.50
C GLN A 5 -22.21 -21.55 1.70
N TYR A 6 -22.28 -22.77 2.25
CA TYR A 6 -21.43 -23.18 3.37
C TYR A 6 -20.03 -23.65 2.95
N LEU A 7 -19.78 -23.86 1.66
CA LEU A 7 -18.45 -24.24 1.15
C LEU A 7 -17.38 -23.20 1.49
N VAL A 8 -17.77 -21.92 1.55
CA VAL A 8 -16.86 -20.81 1.83
C VAL A 8 -16.12 -20.98 3.16
N TYR A 9 -16.76 -21.59 4.16
CA TYR A 9 -16.18 -21.82 5.49
C TYR A 9 -15.15 -22.96 5.51
N LEU A 10 -15.19 -23.87 4.53
CA LEU A 10 -14.21 -24.97 4.45
C LEU A 10 -12.81 -24.45 4.13
N PHE A 11 -12.69 -23.45 3.24
CA PHE A 11 -11.39 -22.91 2.83
C PHE A 11 -10.55 -22.32 3.98
N PRO A 12 -11.05 -21.41 4.84
CA PRO A 12 -10.28 -20.92 5.98
C PRO A 12 -9.98 -22.04 6.98
N ILE A 13 -10.92 -22.96 7.24
CA ILE A 13 -10.71 -24.09 8.17
C ILE A 13 -9.58 -25.00 7.67
N LEU A 14 -9.60 -25.40 6.40
CA LEU A 14 -8.56 -26.24 5.80
C LEU A 14 -7.20 -25.54 5.79
N THR A 15 -7.18 -24.24 5.50
CA THR A 15 -5.95 -23.44 5.52
C THR A 15 -5.36 -23.36 6.93
N ILE A 16 -6.20 -23.07 7.94
CA ILE A 16 -5.80 -23.06 9.36
C ILE A 16 -5.32 -24.44 9.80
N ALA A 17 -6.04 -25.52 9.46
CA ALA A 17 -5.67 -26.89 9.82
C ALA A 17 -4.33 -27.30 9.19
N ALA A 18 -4.09 -26.96 7.92
CA ALA A 18 -2.83 -27.24 7.23
C ALA A 18 -1.65 -26.49 7.88
N LEU A 19 -1.82 -25.20 8.18
CA LEU A 19 -0.81 -24.41 8.87
C LEU A 19 -0.55 -24.92 10.29
N LEU A 20 -1.61 -25.23 11.04
CA LEU A 20 -1.49 -25.79 12.38
C LEU A 20 -0.74 -27.13 12.35
N GLY A 21 -1.09 -28.02 11.43
CA GLY A 21 -0.39 -29.29 11.21
C GLY A 21 1.09 -29.09 10.90
N PHE A 22 1.42 -28.17 9.99
CA PHE A 22 2.81 -27.81 9.67
C PHE A 22 3.58 -27.30 10.90
N PHE A 23 3.00 -26.37 11.67
CA PHE A 23 3.68 -25.79 12.83
C PHE A 23 3.77 -26.74 14.03
N LEU A 24 2.80 -27.63 14.22
CA LEU A 24 2.89 -28.70 15.22
C LEU A 24 4.00 -29.69 14.86
N TRP A 25 4.06 -30.11 13.60
CA TRP A 25 5.15 -30.96 13.10
C TRP A 25 6.52 -30.27 13.21
N TYR A 26 6.60 -28.98 12.88
CA TYR A 26 7.80 -28.17 13.05
C TYR A 26 8.23 -28.12 14.52
N ALA A 27 7.30 -27.83 15.43
CA ALA A 27 7.58 -27.78 16.87
C ALA A 27 8.06 -29.14 17.39
N GLN A 28 7.45 -30.25 16.96
CA GLN A 28 7.89 -31.61 17.31
C GLN A 28 9.31 -31.89 16.79
N THR A 29 9.61 -31.53 15.54
CA THR A 29 10.94 -31.68 14.93
C THR A 29 12.02 -30.89 15.68
N MET A 30 11.66 -29.73 16.24
CA MET A 30 12.58 -28.84 16.92
C MET A 30 12.75 -29.15 18.41
N ARG A 31 11.87 -29.98 19.00
CA ARG A 31 12.05 -30.47 20.38
C ARG A 31 13.27 -31.38 20.45
N ALA A 32 14.16 -31.09 21.40
CA ALA A 32 15.27 -31.98 21.69
C ALA A 32 14.76 -33.33 22.25
N PRO A 33 15.39 -34.47 21.89
CA PRO A 33 15.12 -35.75 22.56
C PRO A 33 15.26 -35.63 24.08
N LEU A 34 14.50 -36.40 24.85
CA LEU A 34 14.46 -36.31 26.33
C LEU A 34 15.88 -36.32 26.95
N ALA A 35 16.80 -37.13 26.41
CA ALA A 35 18.19 -37.20 26.82
C ALA A 35 18.98 -35.88 26.63
N GLN A 36 18.75 -35.14 25.54
CA GLN A 36 19.35 -33.81 25.33
C GLN A 36 18.67 -32.71 26.13
N GLN A 37 17.42 -32.91 26.57
CA GLN A 37 16.75 -31.96 27.47
C GLN A 37 17.30 -32.02 28.89
N LEU A 38 17.80 -33.18 29.29
CA LEU A 38 18.47 -33.47 30.58
C LEU A 38 19.98 -33.20 30.54
N ALA A 39 20.58 -33.12 29.35
CA ALA A 39 21.98 -32.77 29.18
C ALA A 39 22.25 -31.30 29.59
N PRO A 40 23.41 -30.99 30.19
CA PRO A 40 23.80 -29.61 30.50
C PRO A 40 23.76 -28.74 29.23
N LEU A 41 23.26 -27.50 29.39
CA LEU A 41 23.14 -26.56 28.27
C LEU A 41 24.50 -26.43 27.57
N PRO A 42 24.55 -26.55 26.22
CA PRO A 42 25.80 -26.42 25.49
C PRO A 42 26.48 -25.09 25.82
N GLU A 43 27.82 -25.12 25.78
CA GLU A 43 28.70 -23.98 26.06
C GLU A 43 28.12 -22.67 25.49
N LYS A 44 28.18 -21.59 26.28
CA LYS A 44 27.62 -20.29 25.91
C LYS A 44 28.35 -19.75 24.68
N ARG A 45 27.89 -20.10 23.47
CA ARG A 45 28.29 -19.37 22.27
C ARG A 45 27.88 -17.91 22.45
N PRO A 46 28.82 -16.96 22.41
CA PRO A 46 28.51 -15.56 22.60
C PRO A 46 27.67 -15.06 21.43
N PHE A 47 26.65 -14.28 21.73
CA PHE A 47 25.77 -13.68 20.72
C PHE A 47 26.59 -12.80 19.76
N THR A 48 26.36 -12.93 18.45
CA THR A 48 26.93 -12.06 17.42
C THR A 48 26.04 -12.01 16.21
N PHE A 49 26.04 -10.86 15.55
CA PHE A 49 25.50 -10.73 14.19
C PHE A 49 26.54 -11.08 13.12
N ALA A 50 27.83 -11.03 13.44
CA ALA A 50 28.90 -11.37 12.51
C ALA A 50 28.70 -12.79 12.00
N GLY A 51 28.65 -12.93 10.69
CA GLY A 51 28.21 -14.18 10.07
C GLY A 51 28.58 -14.26 8.60
N ARG A 52 28.41 -15.45 8.03
CA ARG A 52 28.70 -15.67 6.62
C ARG A 52 27.56 -15.08 5.78
N ARG A 53 27.86 -14.01 5.05
CA ARG A 53 27.00 -13.54 3.96
C ARG A 53 27.14 -14.50 2.78
N HIS A 54 26.02 -15.03 2.32
CA HIS A 54 26.03 -15.98 1.21
C HIS A 54 25.81 -15.22 -0.12
N PRO A 55 26.80 -15.18 -1.02
CA PRO A 55 26.65 -14.54 -2.31
C PRO A 55 25.69 -15.31 -3.22
N LEU A 56 25.22 -14.66 -4.28
CA LEU A 56 24.56 -15.33 -5.40
C LEU A 56 25.52 -16.34 -6.04
N VAL A 57 25.00 -17.50 -6.42
CA VAL A 57 25.67 -18.49 -7.27
C VAL A 57 24.98 -18.53 -8.64
N LYS A 58 25.65 -19.03 -9.68
CA LYS A 58 25.11 -19.02 -11.07
C LYS A 58 23.68 -19.59 -11.17
N ARG A 59 23.37 -20.66 -10.42
CA ARG A 59 22.04 -21.29 -10.39
C ARG A 59 20.94 -20.41 -9.78
N ASP A 60 21.29 -19.35 -9.05
CA ASP A 60 20.31 -18.43 -8.47
C ASP A 60 19.69 -17.51 -9.53
N ALA A 61 20.36 -17.33 -10.69
CA ALA A 61 19.86 -16.47 -11.77
C ALA A 61 18.53 -16.98 -12.35
N ILE A 62 18.41 -18.29 -12.55
CA ILE A 62 17.23 -18.93 -13.14
C ILE A 62 15.96 -18.65 -12.32
N PRO A 63 15.85 -19.05 -11.03
CA PRO A 63 14.65 -18.79 -10.26
C PRO A 63 14.36 -17.30 -10.11
N MET A 64 15.39 -16.47 -9.94
CA MET A 64 15.21 -15.02 -9.81
C MET A 64 14.59 -14.40 -11.06
N VAL A 65 15.11 -14.72 -12.25
CA VAL A 65 14.57 -14.22 -13.52
C VAL A 65 13.18 -14.77 -13.79
N LEU A 66 12.97 -16.08 -13.63
CA LEU A 66 11.67 -16.70 -13.90
C LEU A 66 10.56 -16.15 -13.01
N ILE A 67 10.81 -16.01 -11.70
CA ILE A 67 9.80 -15.45 -10.77
C ILE A 67 9.56 -13.98 -11.09
N THR A 68 10.61 -13.21 -11.42
CA THR A 68 10.46 -11.79 -11.76
C THR A 68 9.63 -11.60 -13.04
N ILE A 69 9.89 -12.39 -14.09
CA ILE A 69 9.12 -12.34 -15.35
C ILE A 69 7.67 -12.76 -15.09
N ALA A 70 7.45 -13.90 -14.40
CA ALA A 70 6.11 -14.37 -14.09
C ALA A 70 5.32 -13.33 -13.29
N TYR A 71 5.94 -12.73 -12.26
CA TYR A 71 5.32 -11.67 -11.48
C TYR A 71 5.05 -10.42 -12.32
N ALA A 72 6.02 -9.98 -13.15
CA ALA A 72 5.87 -8.80 -14.00
C ALA A 72 4.67 -8.96 -14.95
N VAL A 73 4.51 -10.14 -15.57
CA VAL A 73 3.33 -10.44 -16.41
C VAL A 73 2.04 -10.27 -15.60
N THR A 74 1.97 -10.84 -14.39
CA THR A 74 0.76 -10.73 -13.56
C THR A 74 0.50 -9.32 -13.02
N ALA A 75 1.56 -8.54 -12.78
CA ALA A 75 1.47 -7.20 -12.19
C ALA A 75 1.10 -6.15 -13.24
N PHE A 76 1.69 -6.22 -14.44
CA PHE A 76 1.36 -5.33 -15.56
C PHE A 76 0.10 -5.77 -16.34
N PHE A 77 -0.44 -6.96 -16.07
CA PHE A 77 -1.70 -7.39 -16.64
C PHE A 77 -2.81 -6.40 -16.27
N ASN A 78 -3.48 -5.87 -17.31
CA ASN A 78 -4.60 -4.96 -17.21
C ASN A 78 -4.38 -3.82 -16.20
N LEU A 79 -3.23 -3.13 -16.32
CA LEU A 79 -2.86 -2.10 -15.36
C LEU A 79 -3.73 -0.84 -15.49
N GLY A 80 -4.44 -0.68 -16.60
CA GLY A 80 -5.25 0.48 -16.94
C GLY A 80 -5.01 0.89 -18.39
N SER A 81 -5.86 1.78 -18.88
CA SER A 81 -5.78 2.31 -20.23
C SER A 81 -4.47 3.05 -20.46
N THR A 82 -3.90 2.83 -21.64
CA THR A 82 -2.76 3.59 -22.18
C THR A 82 -3.22 4.79 -23.01
N THR A 83 -4.53 4.96 -23.17
CA THR A 83 -5.16 6.08 -23.88
C THR A 83 -6.16 6.78 -22.96
N GLY A 84 -6.36 8.06 -23.19
CA GLY A 84 -7.27 8.92 -22.44
C GLY A 84 -7.07 10.37 -22.87
N PRO A 85 -8.03 11.27 -22.63
CA PRO A 85 -7.88 12.69 -22.94
C PRO A 85 -6.61 13.29 -22.33
N GLN A 86 -5.90 14.13 -23.08
CA GLN A 86 -4.66 14.83 -22.70
C GLN A 86 -4.67 16.33 -23.04
N ASN A 87 -5.66 16.84 -23.78
CA ASN A 87 -5.75 18.22 -24.25
C ASN A 87 -6.81 19.03 -23.47
N PRO A 88 -6.49 19.54 -22.26
CA PRO A 88 -7.45 20.30 -21.46
C PRO A 88 -7.81 21.66 -22.07
N TRP A 89 -9.08 22.03 -21.99
CA TRP A 89 -9.53 23.42 -22.14
C TRP A 89 -9.82 24.06 -20.77
N ASP A 90 -9.19 25.20 -20.49
CA ASP A 90 -9.36 25.91 -19.21
C ASP A 90 -10.54 26.89 -19.24
N PHE A 91 -11.60 26.54 -18.52
CA PHE A 91 -12.78 27.39 -18.28
C PHE A 91 -12.64 28.28 -17.04
N GLY A 92 -11.45 28.38 -16.46
CA GLY A 92 -11.21 29.10 -15.21
C GLY A 92 -11.43 30.61 -15.27
N SER A 93 -11.42 31.21 -16.46
CA SER A 93 -11.64 32.66 -16.66
C SER A 93 -13.09 33.12 -16.47
N GLY A 94 -14.04 32.19 -16.45
CA GLY A 94 -15.48 32.50 -16.37
C GLY A 94 -16.07 33.07 -17.65
N LYS A 95 -15.34 33.04 -18.76
CA LYS A 95 -15.88 33.39 -20.09
C LYS A 95 -16.71 32.23 -20.63
N ALA A 96 -17.80 32.59 -21.31
CA ALA A 96 -18.62 31.64 -22.03
C ALA A 96 -17.96 31.31 -23.38
N GLU A 97 -17.72 30.04 -23.65
CA GLU A 97 -17.24 29.56 -24.93
C GLU A 97 -18.35 28.78 -25.63
N THR A 98 -18.50 29.00 -26.93
CA THR A 98 -19.55 28.37 -27.75
C THR A 98 -18.93 27.49 -28.82
N PHE A 99 -19.39 26.24 -28.86
CA PHE A 99 -18.92 25.19 -29.74
C PHE A 99 -20.05 24.78 -30.69
N LEU A 100 -19.73 24.69 -31.98
CA LEU A 100 -20.60 24.04 -32.95
C LEU A 100 -20.39 22.53 -32.85
N ILE A 101 -21.46 21.75 -32.68
CA ILE A 101 -21.38 20.30 -32.57
C ILE A 101 -21.38 19.65 -33.96
N GLN A 102 -22.41 19.94 -34.76
CA GLN A 102 -22.54 19.51 -36.15
C GLN A 102 -23.30 20.56 -36.95
N GLU A 103 -23.27 20.45 -38.29
CA GLU A 103 -24.05 21.33 -39.16
C GLU A 103 -25.55 21.16 -38.94
N ASP A 104 -26.01 19.94 -38.68
CA ASP A 104 -27.40 19.58 -38.39
C ASP A 104 -27.64 19.40 -36.87
N GLU A 105 -28.91 19.48 -36.45
CA GLU A 105 -29.31 19.23 -35.07
C GLU A 105 -29.35 17.73 -34.75
N VAL A 106 -28.83 17.34 -33.58
CA VAL A 106 -28.79 15.94 -33.14
C VAL A 106 -29.55 15.76 -31.81
N MET A 107 -30.34 14.70 -31.70
CA MET A 107 -31.05 14.38 -30.46
C MET A 107 -30.09 13.77 -29.45
N VAL A 108 -30.01 14.36 -28.26
CA VAL A 108 -29.09 13.95 -27.20
C VAL A 108 -29.85 13.62 -25.92
N SER A 109 -29.63 12.42 -25.39
CA SER A 109 -30.24 11.91 -24.15
C SER A 109 -29.25 11.87 -22.98
N LYS A 110 -27.95 11.81 -23.26
CA LYS A 110 -26.90 11.64 -22.25
C LYS A 110 -25.61 12.35 -22.68
N LEU A 111 -24.88 12.84 -21.67
CA LEU A 111 -23.59 13.51 -21.78
C LEU A 111 -22.58 12.82 -20.87
N TRP A 112 -21.42 12.47 -21.41
CA TRP A 112 -20.23 12.15 -20.64
C TRP A 112 -19.23 13.28 -20.73
N TYR A 113 -18.48 13.48 -19.65
CA TYR A 113 -17.44 14.50 -19.59
C TYR A 113 -16.24 14.03 -18.77
N PHE A 114 -15.03 14.27 -19.29
CA PHE A 114 -13.78 13.94 -18.63
C PHE A 114 -13.15 15.19 -18.00
N CYS A 115 -12.95 15.14 -16.68
CA CYS A 115 -12.44 16.26 -15.92
C CYS A 115 -10.91 16.29 -15.86
N GLY A 116 -10.31 17.45 -16.17
CA GLY A 116 -8.89 17.73 -16.01
C GLY A 116 -8.51 18.21 -14.61
N LEU A 117 -7.52 19.10 -14.50
CA LEU A 117 -7.18 19.75 -13.23
C LEU A 117 -8.16 20.88 -12.84
N GLY A 118 -8.16 21.23 -11.56
CA GLY A 118 -9.00 22.29 -11.02
C GLY A 118 -10.36 21.79 -10.55
N THR A 119 -11.05 22.61 -9.75
CA THR A 119 -12.38 22.27 -9.23
C THR A 119 -13.31 23.45 -9.40
N GLY A 120 -14.58 23.18 -9.59
CA GLY A 120 -15.56 24.22 -9.87
C GLY A 120 -16.84 23.64 -10.44
N LYS A 121 -17.57 24.49 -11.15
CA LYS A 121 -18.84 24.14 -11.78
C LYS A 121 -18.94 24.77 -13.16
N TYR A 122 -19.82 24.24 -13.98
CA TYR A 122 -20.06 24.71 -15.34
C TYR A 122 -21.54 25.01 -15.52
N GLN A 123 -21.82 26.19 -16.06
CA GLN A 123 -23.08 26.48 -16.71
C GLN A 123 -22.99 25.88 -18.12
N VAL A 124 -23.87 24.93 -18.42
CA VAL A 124 -23.95 24.27 -19.72
C VAL A 124 -25.26 24.67 -20.38
N GLU A 125 -25.18 25.15 -21.60
CA GLU A 125 -26.32 25.64 -22.36
C GLU A 125 -26.30 25.07 -23.78
N ILE A 126 -27.48 24.84 -24.34
CA ILE A 126 -27.68 24.23 -25.66
C ILE A 126 -28.59 25.09 -26.51
N SER A 127 -28.41 25.02 -27.84
CA SER A 127 -29.26 25.71 -28.80
C SER A 127 -29.30 24.99 -30.15
N THR A 128 -30.41 25.10 -30.88
CA THR A 128 -30.54 24.64 -32.27
C THR A 128 -30.31 25.77 -33.29
N ASP A 129 -30.52 27.03 -32.88
CA ASP A 129 -30.48 28.22 -33.74
C ASP A 129 -29.36 29.23 -33.40
N GLY A 130 -28.66 29.03 -32.28
CA GLY A 130 -27.62 29.91 -31.75
C GLY A 130 -28.15 31.17 -31.06
N VAL A 131 -29.48 31.36 -31.00
CA VAL A 131 -30.14 32.55 -30.47
C VAL A 131 -30.91 32.22 -29.19
N ASN A 132 -31.70 31.14 -29.20
CA ASN A 132 -32.47 30.67 -28.06
C ASN A 132 -31.69 29.57 -27.34
N TRP A 133 -31.51 29.73 -26.03
CA TRP A 133 -30.65 28.85 -25.22
C TRP A 133 -31.45 28.18 -24.11
N LEU A 134 -31.28 26.87 -23.98
CA LEU A 134 -31.72 26.12 -22.80
C LEU A 134 -30.52 25.86 -21.90
N SER A 135 -30.70 26.02 -20.60
CA SER A 135 -29.70 25.71 -19.58
C SER A 135 -29.91 24.31 -19.00
N LEU A 136 -28.83 23.63 -18.64
CA LEU A 136 -28.87 22.37 -17.90
C LEU A 136 -29.20 22.65 -16.43
N TRP A 137 -30.16 21.95 -15.83
CA TRP A 137 -30.53 22.10 -14.43
C TRP A 137 -30.43 20.79 -13.67
N GLN A 138 -30.25 20.88 -12.35
CA GLN A 138 -30.35 19.74 -11.43
C GLN A 138 -31.71 19.74 -10.75
N ARG A 139 -32.36 18.59 -10.69
CA ARG A 139 -33.50 18.35 -9.81
C ARG A 139 -32.99 17.85 -8.46
N LYS A 140 -33.52 18.41 -7.37
CA LYS A 140 -33.22 18.04 -5.98
C LYS A 140 -34.52 17.96 -5.19
N ASP A 141 -35.28 16.91 -5.43
CA ASP A 141 -36.60 16.68 -4.83
C ASP A 141 -36.63 15.51 -3.84
N ASN A 142 -35.47 14.97 -3.48
CA ASN A 142 -35.39 14.02 -2.37
C ASN A 142 -35.64 14.76 -1.04
N ALA A 143 -36.73 14.38 -0.36
CA ALA A 143 -37.11 14.95 0.93
C ALA A 143 -36.15 14.54 2.07
N ASP A 144 -35.48 13.40 1.95
CA ASP A 144 -34.57 12.86 2.97
C ASP A 144 -33.13 13.42 2.82
N ASP A 145 -32.73 13.78 1.60
CA ASP A 145 -31.45 14.42 1.30
C ASP A 145 -31.64 15.56 0.27
N PRO A 146 -31.87 16.80 0.74
CA PRO A 146 -32.08 17.96 -0.14
C PRO A 146 -30.89 18.30 -1.04
N ASP A 147 -29.70 17.74 -0.79
CA ASP A 147 -28.52 17.97 -1.60
C ASP A 147 -28.35 16.93 -2.71
N GLU A 148 -29.07 15.81 -2.65
CA GLU A 148 -29.05 14.76 -3.66
C GLU A 148 -29.64 15.24 -4.98
N VAL A 149 -28.89 15.03 -6.07
CA VAL A 149 -29.37 15.29 -7.43
C VAL A 149 -30.14 14.07 -7.93
N THR A 150 -31.45 14.25 -8.12
CA THR A 150 -32.39 13.19 -8.54
C THR A 150 -32.68 13.18 -10.04
N GLY A 151 -32.11 14.12 -10.78
CA GLY A 151 -32.27 14.20 -12.24
C GLY A 151 -31.60 15.43 -12.82
N TYR A 152 -31.42 15.41 -14.13
CA TYR A 152 -30.90 16.53 -14.91
C TYR A 152 -31.85 16.84 -16.04
N TYR A 153 -32.14 18.11 -16.30
CA TYR A 153 -33.10 18.49 -17.33
C TYR A 153 -32.73 19.82 -17.99
N TRP A 154 -33.16 20.01 -19.24
CA TRP A 154 -32.97 21.24 -19.99
C TRP A 154 -34.18 22.16 -19.82
N ALA A 155 -33.95 23.43 -19.50
CA ALA A 155 -35.01 24.43 -19.40
C ALA A 155 -34.51 25.84 -19.73
N ASP A 156 -35.42 26.70 -20.19
CA ASP A 156 -35.13 28.13 -20.38
C ASP A 156 -34.74 28.76 -19.03
N GLY A 157 -33.52 29.30 -18.98
CA GLY A 157 -32.98 29.96 -17.80
C GLY A 157 -33.31 31.45 -17.70
N THR A 158 -34.07 32.00 -18.66
CA THR A 158 -34.38 33.43 -18.72
C THR A 158 -35.05 33.91 -17.43
N GLY A 159 -34.45 34.92 -16.80
CA GLY A 159 -34.94 35.48 -15.53
C GLY A 159 -34.47 34.74 -14.27
N PHE A 160 -33.69 33.67 -14.40
CA PHE A 160 -33.05 32.95 -13.30
C PHE A 160 -31.53 33.16 -13.29
N GLY A 161 -30.90 32.91 -12.14
CA GLY A 161 -29.43 32.88 -12.07
C GLY A 161 -28.85 31.66 -12.79
N ALA A 162 -27.54 31.70 -13.07
CA ALA A 162 -26.84 30.55 -13.64
C ALA A 162 -27.00 29.30 -12.73
N SER A 163 -27.40 28.19 -13.35
CA SER A 163 -27.66 26.91 -12.71
C SER A 163 -26.41 26.23 -12.15
N TYR A 164 -25.29 26.33 -12.87
CA TYR A 164 -24.05 25.59 -12.60
C TYR A 164 -24.26 24.10 -12.32
N ALA A 165 -25.13 23.47 -13.11
CA ALA A 165 -25.59 22.09 -12.90
C ALA A 165 -24.52 21.01 -13.14
N MET A 166 -23.53 21.25 -14.01
CA MET A 166 -22.42 20.31 -14.20
C MET A 166 -21.28 20.65 -13.24
N THR A 167 -20.80 19.69 -12.45
CA THR A 167 -19.79 19.93 -11.42
C THR A 167 -18.49 19.18 -11.68
N GLN A 168 -17.38 19.74 -11.19
CA GLN A 168 -16.08 19.11 -11.13
C GLN A 168 -15.52 19.24 -9.72
N ASN A 169 -15.84 18.23 -8.90
CA ASN A 169 -15.35 18.08 -7.54
C ASN A 169 -14.06 17.25 -7.48
N TYR A 170 -13.40 17.21 -6.32
CA TYR A 170 -12.16 16.46 -6.13
C TYR A 170 -12.24 14.98 -6.52
N ASN A 171 -13.36 14.33 -6.22
CA ASN A 171 -13.63 12.94 -6.57
C ASN A 171 -14.04 12.76 -8.04
N GLN A 172 -14.03 13.82 -8.85
CA GLN A 172 -14.41 13.80 -10.27
C GLN A 172 -13.25 13.99 -11.24
N LEU A 173 -12.04 14.26 -10.75
CA LEU A 173 -10.87 14.55 -11.59
C LEU A 173 -10.27 13.28 -12.20
N PHE A 174 -9.77 13.41 -13.42
CA PHE A 174 -9.15 12.34 -14.22
C PHE A 174 -10.04 11.10 -14.36
N LYS A 175 -11.35 11.33 -14.53
CA LYS A 175 -12.34 10.30 -14.74
C LYS A 175 -13.47 10.80 -15.63
N TRP A 176 -14.13 9.83 -16.26
CA TRP A 176 -15.39 10.06 -16.94
C TRP A 176 -16.53 10.20 -15.93
N ASN A 177 -17.37 11.20 -16.15
CA ASN A 177 -18.60 11.43 -15.41
C ASN A 177 -19.78 11.33 -16.37
N GLU A 178 -20.91 10.81 -15.90
CA GLU A 178 -22.12 10.65 -16.70
C GLU A 178 -23.25 11.55 -16.18
N ILE A 179 -23.96 12.19 -17.10
CA ILE A 179 -25.23 12.87 -16.87
C ILE A 179 -26.26 12.31 -17.87
N THR A 180 -27.38 11.81 -17.35
CA THR A 180 -28.54 11.40 -18.16
C THR A 180 -29.65 12.45 -18.02
N PHE A 181 -30.25 12.84 -19.15
CA PHE A 181 -31.26 13.89 -19.18
C PHE A 181 -32.69 13.32 -19.07
N ASP A 182 -33.51 13.92 -18.23
CA ASP A 182 -34.93 13.58 -18.07
C ASP A 182 -35.76 13.97 -19.30
N ASN A 183 -35.32 14.98 -20.05
CA ASN A 183 -35.96 15.47 -21.27
C ASN A 183 -34.92 15.67 -22.40
N PRO A 184 -34.60 14.60 -23.17
CA PRO A 184 -33.70 14.69 -24.32
C PRO A 184 -34.02 15.86 -25.25
N GLN A 185 -32.99 16.50 -25.81
CA GLN A 185 -33.14 17.69 -26.66
C GLN A 185 -32.33 17.57 -27.95
N TYR A 186 -32.80 18.24 -29.00
CA TYR A 186 -31.99 18.52 -30.17
C TYR A 186 -30.94 19.58 -29.86
N ILE A 187 -29.69 19.30 -30.20
CA ILE A 187 -28.55 20.17 -29.94
C ILE A 187 -27.80 20.40 -31.25
N ARG A 188 -27.43 21.66 -31.50
CA ARG A 188 -26.53 22.06 -32.58
C ARG A 188 -25.34 22.86 -32.05
N TYR A 189 -25.59 23.73 -31.08
CA TYR A 189 -24.58 24.53 -30.39
C TYR A 189 -24.54 24.16 -28.91
N LEU A 190 -23.32 24.13 -28.36
CA LEU A 190 -23.05 23.94 -26.95
C LEU A 190 -22.31 25.18 -26.42
N ARG A 191 -22.80 25.80 -25.36
CA ARG A 191 -22.12 26.89 -24.68
C ARG A 191 -21.79 26.48 -23.26
N ILE A 192 -20.53 26.66 -22.87
CA ILE A 192 -20.03 26.33 -21.54
C ILE A 192 -19.40 27.57 -20.92
N THR A 193 -19.80 27.86 -19.68
CA THR A 193 -19.20 28.90 -18.84
C THR A 193 -18.73 28.28 -17.53
N GLY A 194 -17.44 28.38 -17.25
CA GLY A 194 -16.86 27.85 -16.01
C GLY A 194 -17.01 28.79 -14.81
N GLN A 195 -17.03 28.20 -13.61
CA GLN A 195 -16.87 28.89 -12.34
C GLN A 195 -15.84 28.12 -11.52
N ALA A 196 -14.56 28.51 -11.65
CA ALA A 196 -13.47 27.89 -10.92
C ALA A 196 -13.46 28.30 -9.45
N ASN A 197 -13.17 27.34 -8.56
CA ASN A 197 -12.96 27.61 -7.14
C ASN A 197 -11.63 28.33 -6.88
N LYS A 198 -10.59 28.02 -7.67
CA LYS A 198 -9.22 28.53 -7.52
C LYS A 198 -8.58 28.92 -8.86
N GLY A 199 -9.34 29.58 -9.73
CA GLY A 199 -8.84 30.15 -11.00
C GLY A 199 -8.55 29.16 -12.13
N LEU A 200 -8.25 27.88 -11.85
CA LEU A 200 -8.09 26.81 -12.85
C LEU A 200 -9.32 25.89 -12.86
N LEU A 201 -9.85 25.60 -14.05
CA LEU A 201 -10.94 24.64 -14.23
C LEU A 201 -10.87 24.00 -15.63
N GLU A 202 -10.11 22.92 -15.73
CA GLU A 202 -9.86 22.20 -16.98
C GLU A 202 -10.91 21.12 -17.23
N LEU A 203 -11.40 21.08 -18.46
CA LEU A 203 -12.25 20.03 -18.99
C LEU A 203 -11.57 19.49 -20.25
N ASP A 204 -11.41 18.17 -20.35
CA ASP A 204 -10.53 17.60 -21.37
C ASP A 204 -11.31 17.06 -22.56
N GLU A 205 -12.48 16.43 -22.36
CA GLU A 205 -13.22 15.80 -23.46
C GLU A 205 -14.71 15.62 -23.10
N LEU A 206 -15.59 15.67 -24.12
CA LEU A 206 -17.02 15.39 -24.02
C LEU A 206 -17.44 14.25 -24.94
N ALA A 207 -18.45 13.49 -24.54
CA ALA A 207 -19.13 12.53 -25.42
C ALA A 207 -20.65 12.63 -25.29
N LEU A 208 -21.35 12.61 -26.42
CA LEU A 208 -22.80 12.71 -26.48
C LEU A 208 -23.42 11.39 -26.93
N PHE A 209 -24.61 11.09 -26.43
CA PHE A 209 -25.32 9.85 -26.71
C PHE A 209 -26.78 10.12 -27.08
N ASP A 210 -27.30 9.34 -28.02
CA ASP A 210 -28.68 9.43 -28.49
C ASP A 210 -29.67 8.71 -27.56
N GLU A 211 -30.95 8.67 -27.92
CA GLU A 211 -31.99 8.00 -27.11
C GLU A 211 -31.85 6.47 -27.05
N ASN A 212 -31.13 5.86 -27.99
CA ASN A 212 -30.84 4.43 -27.97
C ASN A 212 -29.66 4.10 -27.04
N GLY A 213 -28.95 5.11 -26.56
CA GLY A 213 -27.71 4.98 -25.81
C GLY A 213 -26.48 4.80 -26.69
N ASP A 214 -26.62 4.98 -28.00
CA ASP A 214 -25.53 4.92 -28.95
C ASP A 214 -24.75 6.24 -28.92
N ARG A 215 -23.42 6.13 -29.01
CA ARG A 215 -22.54 7.30 -29.03
C ARG A 215 -22.72 8.06 -30.35
N ILE A 216 -22.93 9.37 -30.23
CA ILE A 216 -22.89 10.29 -31.37
C ILE A 216 -21.42 10.58 -31.67
N TRP A 217 -20.95 10.14 -32.84
CA TRP A 217 -19.54 10.32 -33.22
C TRP A 217 -19.27 11.78 -33.62
N LEU A 218 -18.53 12.47 -32.76
CA LEU A 218 -18.13 13.85 -32.93
C LEU A 218 -16.61 13.87 -32.83
N SER A 219 -15.94 14.15 -33.95
CA SER A 219 -14.49 14.28 -33.99
C SER A 219 -14.15 15.54 -34.77
N ASP A 220 -13.59 16.51 -34.06
CA ASP A 220 -13.16 17.78 -34.62
C ASP A 220 -11.85 18.20 -34.00
N SER A 221 -10.75 18.09 -34.76
CA SER A 221 -9.41 18.46 -34.32
C SER A 221 -9.24 19.94 -33.97
N THR A 222 -10.21 20.79 -34.30
CA THR A 222 -10.21 22.22 -33.96
C THR A 222 -11.02 22.54 -32.70
N ASN A 223 -11.81 21.58 -32.22
CA ASN A 223 -12.64 21.73 -31.04
C ASN A 223 -12.00 20.97 -29.87
N PRO A 224 -11.52 21.67 -28.83
CA PRO A 224 -10.77 21.07 -27.71
C PRO A 224 -11.62 20.20 -26.78
N LEU A 225 -12.91 19.99 -27.08
CA LEU A 225 -13.80 19.10 -26.33
C LEU A 225 -14.22 17.86 -27.14
N PHE A 226 -13.79 17.78 -28.40
CA PHE A 226 -14.09 16.70 -29.36
C PHE A 226 -12.87 16.32 -30.22
N ASP A 227 -11.66 16.77 -29.86
CA ASP A 227 -10.42 16.51 -30.62
C ASP A 227 -9.78 15.17 -30.27
N GLU A 228 -10.14 14.56 -29.12
CA GLU A 228 -9.67 13.26 -28.66
C GLU A 228 -10.81 12.24 -28.54
N ALA A 229 -11.80 12.36 -29.43
CA ALA A 229 -12.96 11.47 -29.53
C ALA A 229 -12.63 9.96 -29.52
N ASP A 230 -11.49 9.53 -30.08
CA ASP A 230 -11.05 8.14 -30.07
C ASP A 230 -10.71 7.60 -28.67
N THR A 231 -10.58 8.48 -27.66
CA THR A 231 -10.22 8.12 -26.28
C THR A 231 -11.42 7.77 -25.39
N VAL A 232 -12.65 8.07 -25.84
CA VAL A 232 -13.87 7.78 -25.06
C VAL A 232 -14.06 6.26 -24.99
N PRO A 233 -14.13 5.67 -23.77
CA PRO A 233 -14.23 4.23 -23.61
C PRO A 233 -15.65 3.72 -23.93
N GLU A 234 -15.78 2.42 -24.18
CA GLU A 234 -17.11 1.78 -24.29
C GLU A 234 -17.90 1.85 -22.96
N THR A 235 -17.19 1.72 -21.83
CA THR A 235 -17.78 1.78 -20.48
C THR A 235 -16.85 2.50 -19.51
N ILE A 236 -17.40 3.31 -18.61
CA ILE A 236 -16.63 3.96 -17.54
C ILE A 236 -16.22 2.91 -16.50
N SER A 237 -14.92 2.81 -16.21
CA SER A 237 -14.41 1.83 -15.25
C SER A 237 -13.11 2.29 -14.59
N PHE A 238 -12.63 1.51 -13.62
CA PHE A 238 -11.33 1.71 -12.96
C PHE A 238 -10.14 1.66 -13.95
N GLU A 239 -10.33 1.16 -15.16
CA GLU A 239 -9.31 1.08 -16.20
C GLU A 239 -9.11 2.41 -16.92
N ASN A 240 -10.12 3.28 -16.97
CA ASN A 240 -10.08 4.56 -17.68
C ASN A 240 -10.31 5.79 -16.78
N SER A 241 -10.47 5.57 -15.48
CA SER A 241 -10.84 6.61 -14.52
C SER A 241 -10.08 6.46 -13.20
N ALA A 242 -9.77 7.60 -12.57
CA ALA A 242 -9.25 7.63 -11.20
C ALA A 242 -10.34 7.25 -10.17
N TYR A 243 -9.93 6.55 -9.11
CA TYR A 243 -10.77 6.15 -7.98
C TYR A 243 -9.93 6.00 -6.71
N PHE A 244 -10.60 5.87 -5.56
CA PHE A 244 -9.91 5.74 -4.26
C PHE A 244 -8.82 6.82 -4.12
N ASP A 245 -7.63 6.50 -3.59
CA ASP A 245 -6.52 7.44 -3.41
C ASP A 245 -5.84 7.87 -4.72
N GLU A 246 -6.24 7.33 -5.88
CA GLU A 246 -5.77 7.81 -7.20
C GLU A 246 -6.37 9.17 -7.57
N ILE A 247 -7.38 9.65 -6.85
CA ILE A 247 -7.89 11.03 -7.01
C ILE A 247 -6.92 12.06 -6.40
N TYR A 248 -5.97 11.61 -5.56
CA TYR A 248 -5.06 12.46 -4.81
C TYR A 248 -3.61 12.41 -5.32
N HIS A 249 -2.98 11.23 -5.36
CA HIS A 249 -1.55 11.16 -5.63
C HIS A 249 -1.17 11.41 -7.10
N PRO A 250 -1.82 10.79 -8.10
CA PRO A 250 -1.62 11.12 -9.53
C PRO A 250 -1.85 12.60 -9.83
N ARG A 251 -2.92 13.17 -9.27
CA ARG A 251 -3.22 14.59 -9.37
C ARG A 251 -2.01 15.43 -8.97
N THR A 252 -1.52 15.24 -7.75
CA THR A 252 -0.39 16.05 -7.26
C THR A 252 0.92 15.73 -7.96
N ALA A 253 1.11 14.50 -8.45
CA ALA A 253 2.23 14.18 -9.33
C ALA A 253 2.16 14.99 -10.64
N TYR A 254 0.97 15.18 -11.21
CA TYR A 254 0.74 15.99 -12.40
C TYR A 254 0.87 17.50 -12.13
N GLU A 255 0.37 17.99 -10.98
CA GLU A 255 0.58 19.37 -10.51
C GLU A 255 2.08 19.69 -10.42
N HIS A 256 2.91 18.79 -9.86
CA HIS A 256 4.36 18.97 -9.82
C HIS A 256 5.01 19.07 -11.21
N LEU A 257 4.53 18.31 -12.20
CA LEU A 257 5.07 18.39 -13.58
C LEU A 257 4.76 19.74 -14.23
N ARG A 258 3.61 20.32 -13.89
CA ARG A 258 3.15 21.59 -14.44
C ARG A 258 3.57 22.82 -13.63
N GLY A 259 4.30 22.62 -12.53
CA GLY A 259 4.71 23.71 -11.63
C GLY A 259 3.52 24.38 -10.93
N ILE A 260 2.45 23.62 -10.68
CA ILE A 260 1.22 24.09 -10.02
C ILE A 260 1.32 23.78 -8.52
N GLU A 261 0.75 24.66 -7.69
CA GLU A 261 0.67 24.45 -6.24
C GLU A 261 -0.06 23.14 -5.93
N PRO A 262 0.56 22.22 -5.17
CA PRO A 262 0.01 20.89 -4.94
C PRO A 262 -1.21 20.93 -4.03
N TYR A 263 -2.26 20.19 -4.39
CA TYR A 263 -3.45 20.07 -3.56
C TYR A 263 -3.26 19.09 -2.40
N GLU A 264 -2.81 17.86 -2.70
CA GLU A 264 -2.58 16.83 -1.70
C GLU A 264 -1.19 17.03 -1.10
N ILE A 265 -1.15 17.60 0.11
CA ILE A 265 0.10 17.86 0.83
C ILE A 265 0.22 17.08 2.15
N SER A 266 -0.68 16.11 2.44
CA SER A 266 -0.64 15.32 3.68
C SER A 266 0.50 14.30 3.76
N HIS A 267 1.31 14.20 2.69
CA HIS A 267 2.47 13.32 2.62
C HIS A 267 3.70 14.00 2.01
N PRO A 268 4.92 13.56 2.41
CA PRO A 268 6.15 13.99 1.78
C PRO A 268 6.14 13.76 0.25
N PRO A 269 6.78 14.64 -0.54
CA PRO A 269 6.52 14.72 -1.97
C PRO A 269 7.22 13.65 -2.82
N LEU A 270 8.31 13.01 -2.36
CA LEU A 270 9.17 12.21 -3.22
C LEU A 270 8.45 11.01 -3.86
N GLY A 271 7.49 10.39 -3.18
CA GLY A 271 6.70 9.30 -3.75
C GLY A 271 5.88 9.75 -4.96
N LYS A 272 5.33 10.96 -4.92
CA LYS A 272 4.58 11.57 -6.02
C LYS A 272 5.52 12.03 -7.14
N LEU A 273 6.76 12.41 -6.82
CA LEU A 273 7.78 12.72 -7.82
C LEU A 273 8.29 11.49 -8.57
N ILE A 274 8.36 10.33 -7.91
CA ILE A 274 8.64 9.08 -8.62
C ILE A 274 7.46 8.73 -9.53
N MET A 275 6.23 8.91 -9.06
CA MET A 275 5.02 8.70 -9.85
C MET A 275 4.94 9.60 -11.08
N SER A 276 5.34 10.87 -10.96
CA SER A 276 5.30 11.83 -12.05
C SER A 276 6.21 11.43 -13.23
N VAL A 277 7.27 10.66 -12.99
CA VAL A 277 8.07 10.07 -14.08
C VAL A 277 7.22 9.14 -14.95
N GLY A 278 6.31 8.35 -14.37
CA GLY A 278 5.39 7.50 -15.12
C GLY A 278 4.42 8.29 -15.97
N ILE A 279 3.84 9.35 -15.38
CA ILE A 279 2.93 10.27 -16.09
C ILE A 279 3.67 10.98 -17.23
N ALA A 280 4.91 11.44 -17.01
CA ALA A 280 5.70 12.11 -18.04
C ALA A 280 6.08 11.18 -19.22
N LEU A 281 6.22 9.87 -18.96
CA LEU A 281 6.59 8.89 -19.99
C LEU A 281 5.39 8.36 -20.79
N PHE A 282 4.21 8.26 -20.17
CA PHE A 282 3.06 7.56 -20.73
C PHE A 282 1.77 8.38 -20.78
N GLY A 283 1.79 9.64 -20.35
CA GLY A 283 0.63 10.52 -20.27
C GLY A 283 -0.10 10.45 -18.92
N MET A 284 -1.01 11.40 -18.70
CA MET A 284 -1.91 11.43 -17.56
C MET A 284 -3.07 10.45 -17.79
N VAL A 285 -2.72 9.16 -17.81
CA VAL A 285 -3.66 8.04 -18.00
C VAL A 285 -3.44 6.96 -16.91
N PRO A 286 -4.43 6.09 -16.64
CA PRO A 286 -4.32 5.01 -15.66
C PRO A 286 -3.05 4.18 -15.73
N PHE A 287 -2.63 3.79 -16.93
CA PHE A 287 -1.35 3.09 -17.09
C PHE A 287 -0.15 3.94 -16.62
N GLY A 288 -0.10 5.21 -17.02
CA GLY A 288 1.03 6.10 -16.76
C GLY A 288 1.24 6.38 -15.27
N TRP A 289 0.19 6.70 -14.53
CA TRP A 289 0.33 6.97 -13.09
C TRP A 289 0.53 5.69 -12.25
N ARG A 290 0.10 4.51 -12.71
CA ARG A 290 0.34 3.22 -12.03
C ARG A 290 1.68 2.57 -12.38
N PHE A 291 2.30 2.96 -13.49
CA PHE A 291 3.49 2.32 -14.03
C PHE A 291 4.65 2.24 -13.02
N MET A 292 5.00 3.36 -12.41
CA MET A 292 6.17 3.44 -11.51
C MET A 292 5.99 2.65 -10.22
N GLY A 293 4.77 2.64 -9.66
CA GLY A 293 4.43 1.76 -8.54
C GLY A 293 4.63 0.30 -8.91
N THR A 294 4.08 -0.12 -10.06
CA THR A 294 4.14 -1.51 -10.52
C THR A 294 5.58 -1.95 -10.78
N LEU A 295 6.37 -1.09 -11.43
CA LEU A 295 7.79 -1.32 -11.68
C LEU A 295 8.58 -1.53 -10.39
N PHE A 296 8.33 -0.71 -9.36
CA PHE A 296 8.96 -0.86 -8.06
C PHE A 296 8.54 -2.16 -7.37
N GLY A 297 7.26 -2.55 -7.47
CA GLY A 297 6.77 -3.86 -7.05
C GLY A 297 7.52 -5.02 -7.72
N VAL A 298 7.74 -4.95 -9.03
CA VAL A 298 8.53 -5.95 -9.77
C VAL A 298 9.98 -5.96 -9.28
N ALA A 299 10.58 -4.80 -9.00
CA ALA A 299 11.94 -4.68 -8.50
C ALA A 299 12.11 -5.23 -7.06
N MET A 300 11.05 -5.28 -6.24
CA MET A 300 11.09 -5.90 -4.91
C MET A 300 11.38 -7.40 -4.99
N VAL A 301 10.94 -8.09 -6.04
CA VAL A 301 11.06 -9.55 -6.21
C VAL A 301 12.52 -10.02 -6.24
N PRO A 302 13.39 -9.57 -7.17
CA PRO A 302 14.79 -9.96 -7.20
C PRO A 302 15.57 -9.40 -5.99
N LEU A 303 15.16 -8.24 -5.47
CA LEU A 303 15.78 -7.65 -4.29
C LEU A 303 15.54 -8.49 -3.03
N LEU A 304 14.31 -8.96 -2.81
CA LEU A 304 14.00 -9.87 -1.71
C LEU A 304 14.74 -11.20 -1.90
N TYR A 305 14.84 -11.73 -3.13
CA TYR A 305 15.64 -12.93 -3.40
C TYR A 305 17.08 -12.74 -2.92
N LEU A 306 17.70 -11.62 -3.28
CA LEU A 306 19.06 -11.28 -2.87
C LEU A 306 19.17 -11.21 -1.34
N PHE A 307 18.20 -10.57 -0.68
CA PHE A 307 18.17 -10.46 0.77
C PHE A 307 18.05 -11.83 1.45
N LEU A 308 17.06 -12.63 1.05
CA LEU A 308 16.87 -13.99 1.56
C LEU A 308 18.09 -14.87 1.32
N LYS A 309 18.73 -14.74 0.16
CA LYS A 309 19.97 -15.45 -0.14
C LYS A 309 21.09 -15.04 0.81
N ASN A 310 21.28 -13.74 1.04
CA ASN A 310 22.31 -13.21 1.94
C ASN A 310 22.04 -13.63 3.41
N LEU A 311 20.77 -13.78 3.77
CA LEU A 311 20.30 -14.13 5.11
C LEU A 311 20.42 -15.64 5.41
N PHE A 312 19.97 -16.50 4.48
CA PHE A 312 19.80 -17.94 4.73
C PHE A 312 20.72 -18.85 3.90
N GLY A 313 21.32 -18.34 2.83
CA GLY A 313 22.30 -19.05 1.98
C GLY A 313 21.77 -20.16 1.07
N ARG A 314 20.60 -20.70 1.34
CA ARG A 314 19.97 -21.77 0.55
C ARG A 314 19.17 -21.19 -0.62
N THR A 315 19.52 -21.60 -1.85
CA THR A 315 18.80 -21.23 -3.09
C THR A 315 17.30 -21.56 -3.00
N SER A 316 16.96 -22.74 -2.47
CA SER A 316 15.56 -23.17 -2.36
C SER A 316 14.72 -22.31 -1.42
N ILE A 317 15.31 -21.83 -0.31
CA ILE A 317 14.64 -20.94 0.65
C ILE A 317 14.46 -19.56 0.03
N ALA A 318 15.50 -19.01 -0.61
CA ALA A 318 15.39 -17.74 -1.32
C ALA A 318 14.32 -17.80 -2.43
N THR A 319 14.32 -18.88 -3.22
CA THR A 319 13.31 -19.11 -4.26
C THR A 319 11.90 -19.14 -3.67
N CYS A 320 11.65 -19.95 -2.63
CA CYS A 320 10.32 -20.06 -2.04
C CYS A 320 9.88 -18.76 -1.35
N GLY A 321 10.76 -18.08 -0.63
CA GLY A 321 10.44 -16.79 0.00
C GLY A 321 10.15 -15.69 -1.01
N THR A 322 10.85 -15.67 -2.15
CA THR A 322 10.55 -14.75 -3.25
C THR A 322 9.21 -15.08 -3.92
N ILE A 323 8.88 -16.37 -4.08
CA ILE A 323 7.53 -16.78 -4.54
C ILE A 323 6.47 -16.28 -3.55
N LEU A 324 6.68 -16.42 -2.23
CA LEU A 324 5.74 -15.93 -1.22
C LEU A 324 5.44 -14.43 -1.34
N LEU A 325 6.43 -13.60 -1.74
CA LEU A 325 6.19 -12.19 -2.03
C LEU A 325 5.45 -11.99 -3.36
N ALA A 326 5.89 -12.68 -4.41
CA ALA A 326 5.28 -12.59 -5.74
C ALA A 326 3.80 -13.00 -5.73
N VAL A 327 3.40 -13.93 -4.85
CA VAL A 327 2.02 -14.41 -4.70
C VAL A 327 1.32 -13.81 -3.47
N ASP A 328 1.87 -12.77 -2.86
CA ASP A 328 1.19 -12.03 -1.79
C ASP A 328 0.14 -11.06 -2.37
N PHE A 329 -1.03 -11.07 -1.76
CA PHE A 329 -2.21 -10.35 -2.25
C PHE A 329 -2.06 -8.83 -2.09
N MET A 330 -1.52 -8.40 -0.94
CA MET A 330 -1.30 -6.99 -0.63
C MET A 330 -0.20 -6.44 -1.54
N HIS A 331 0.88 -7.20 -1.72
CA HIS A 331 1.96 -6.83 -2.64
C HIS A 331 1.46 -6.59 -4.06
N LEU A 332 0.70 -7.53 -4.65
CA LEU A 332 0.15 -7.35 -5.99
C LEU A 332 -0.79 -6.14 -6.07
N THR A 333 -1.79 -6.09 -5.18
CA THR A 333 -2.86 -5.09 -5.27
C THR A 333 -2.34 -3.67 -5.01
N GLN A 334 -1.49 -3.47 -3.99
CA GLN A 334 -0.94 -2.16 -3.66
C GLN A 334 0.01 -1.63 -4.74
N THR A 335 0.84 -2.51 -5.31
CA THR A 335 1.84 -2.08 -6.29
C THR A 335 1.21 -1.68 -7.63
N ARG A 336 0.01 -2.17 -7.93
CA ARG A 336 -0.76 -1.82 -9.14
C ARG A 336 -1.57 -0.53 -9.02
N LEU A 337 -1.75 0.00 -7.80
CA LEU A 337 -2.44 1.25 -7.56
C LEU A 337 -1.45 2.41 -7.49
N ALA A 338 -1.85 3.59 -7.94
CA ALA A 338 -1.04 4.79 -7.81
C ALA A 338 -1.12 5.38 -6.40
N THR A 339 -0.57 4.65 -5.44
CA THR A 339 -0.36 5.10 -4.06
C THR A 339 1.12 5.13 -3.71
N ILE A 340 1.47 5.93 -2.70
CA ILE A 340 2.86 6.10 -2.27
C ILE A 340 3.36 4.96 -1.35
N ASP A 341 2.49 4.03 -0.94
CA ASP A 341 2.80 2.89 -0.07
C ASP A 341 3.84 1.94 -0.68
N THR A 342 3.78 1.77 -2.00
CA THR A 342 4.72 0.96 -2.77
C THR A 342 6.16 1.41 -2.61
N TYR A 343 6.39 2.72 -2.67
CA TYR A 343 7.73 3.28 -2.48
C TYR A 343 8.21 3.11 -1.05
N ALA A 344 7.32 3.28 -0.06
CA ALA A 344 7.65 3.06 1.35
C ALA A 344 8.15 1.62 1.59
N PHE A 345 7.43 0.61 1.09
CA PHE A 345 7.84 -0.79 1.19
C PHE A 345 9.21 -1.03 0.55
N PHE A 346 9.41 -0.53 -0.67
CA PHE A 346 10.64 -0.74 -1.44
C PHE A 346 11.87 -0.22 -0.69
N PHE A 347 11.77 0.99 -0.14
CA PHE A 347 12.88 1.61 0.60
C PHE A 347 13.09 1.01 1.99
N ILE A 348 12.03 0.52 2.65
CA ILE A 348 12.15 -0.28 3.88
C ILE A 348 12.92 -1.57 3.59
N LEU A 349 12.60 -2.27 2.50
CA LEU A 349 13.33 -3.47 2.08
C LEU A 349 14.82 -3.19 1.88
N LEU A 350 15.17 -2.11 1.16
CA LEU A 350 16.57 -1.74 0.93
C LEU A 350 17.31 -1.35 2.21
N MET A 351 16.73 -0.48 3.05
CA MET A 351 17.43 -0.01 4.25
C MET A 351 17.70 -1.16 5.23
N TYR A 352 16.76 -2.10 5.40
CA TYR A 352 16.96 -3.29 6.23
C TYR A 352 17.96 -4.28 5.60
N TYR A 353 17.95 -4.44 4.27
CA TYR A 353 18.93 -5.28 3.58
C TYR A 353 20.37 -4.77 3.79
N PHE A 354 20.60 -3.47 3.65
CA PHE A 354 21.94 -2.90 3.86
C PHE A 354 22.34 -2.82 5.33
N MET A 355 21.41 -2.59 6.25
CA MET A 355 21.67 -2.71 7.69
C MET A 355 22.09 -4.14 8.05
N TYR A 356 21.40 -5.16 7.52
CA TYR A 356 21.83 -6.55 7.71
C TYR A 356 23.26 -6.81 7.19
N ARG A 357 23.63 -6.21 6.05
CA ARG A 357 25.01 -6.31 5.52
C ARG A 357 26.04 -5.65 6.43
N TYR A 358 25.70 -4.54 7.10
CA TYR A 358 26.57 -3.94 8.11
C TYR A 358 26.72 -4.86 9.33
N LEU A 359 25.61 -5.35 9.86
CA LEU A 359 25.57 -6.18 11.08
C LEU A 359 26.38 -7.47 10.93
N THR A 360 26.36 -8.08 9.74
CA THR A 360 27.04 -9.35 9.45
C THR A 360 28.53 -9.26 9.18
N LEU A 361 29.10 -8.05 9.06
CA LEU A 361 30.55 -7.89 8.93
C LEU A 361 31.28 -8.50 10.15
N PRO A 362 32.53 -8.95 9.99
CA PRO A 362 33.35 -9.40 11.12
C PRO A 362 33.43 -8.36 12.24
N ASP A 363 33.64 -8.85 13.46
CA ASP A 363 34.03 -8.00 14.58
C ASP A 363 35.43 -7.42 14.27
N GLY A 364 35.63 -6.11 14.46
CA GLY A 364 36.86 -5.43 14.04
C GLY A 364 36.97 -5.09 12.55
N ALA A 365 35.88 -5.23 11.76
CA ALA A 365 35.88 -4.81 10.36
C ALA A 365 36.28 -3.33 10.20
N SER A 366 37.09 -3.04 9.18
CA SER A 366 37.59 -1.68 8.92
C SER A 366 36.44 -0.69 8.63
N PHE A 367 36.71 0.59 8.85
CA PHE A 367 35.75 1.66 8.53
C PHE A 367 35.25 1.57 7.08
N LYS A 368 36.16 1.35 6.11
CA LYS A 368 35.81 1.26 4.67
C LYS A 368 34.81 0.14 4.38
N GLN A 369 34.94 -1.01 5.05
CA GLN A 369 34.01 -2.13 4.90
C GLN A 369 32.62 -1.81 5.47
N CYS A 370 32.57 -1.04 6.57
CA CYS A 370 31.34 -0.63 7.22
C CYS A 370 30.64 0.53 6.50
N ALA A 371 31.41 1.44 5.89
CA ALA A 371 30.92 2.70 5.34
C ALA A 371 29.89 2.49 4.23
N LEU A 372 30.16 1.62 3.24
CA LEU A 372 29.24 1.43 2.11
C LEU A 372 27.86 0.86 2.53
N PRO A 373 27.77 -0.23 3.33
CA PRO A 373 26.48 -0.69 3.84
C PRO A 373 25.75 0.35 4.70
N LEU A 374 26.46 1.09 5.55
CA LEU A 374 25.83 2.15 6.37
C LEU A 374 25.33 3.30 5.50
N PHE A 375 26.12 3.74 4.52
CA PHE A 375 25.73 4.78 3.56
C PHE A 375 24.47 4.38 2.79
N LEU A 376 24.45 3.19 2.20
CA LEU A 376 23.29 2.72 1.43
C LEU A 376 22.07 2.52 2.33
N SER A 377 22.25 2.03 3.55
CA SER A 377 21.17 1.92 4.53
C SER A 377 20.58 3.30 4.88
N GLY A 378 21.42 4.31 5.13
CA GLY A 378 21.01 5.67 5.45
C GLY A 378 20.40 6.41 4.26
N LEU A 379 20.96 6.22 3.06
CA LEU A 379 20.47 6.78 1.80
C LEU A 379 19.02 6.32 1.52
N PHE A 380 18.78 5.00 1.52
CA PHE A 380 17.43 4.49 1.25
C PHE A 380 16.45 4.77 2.38
N TRP A 381 16.91 4.87 3.63
CA TRP A 381 16.11 5.42 4.72
C TRP A 381 15.65 6.86 4.42
N GLY A 382 16.56 7.75 4.01
CA GLY A 382 16.24 9.14 3.68
C GLY A 382 15.28 9.29 2.49
N ILE A 383 15.52 8.55 1.41
CA ILE A 383 14.62 8.48 0.25
C ILE A 383 13.24 7.96 0.65
N GLY A 384 13.20 6.91 1.48
CA GLY A 384 11.95 6.36 2.01
C GLY A 384 11.17 7.35 2.86
N ALA A 385 11.84 8.03 3.79
CA ALA A 385 11.22 9.04 4.67
C ALA A 385 10.63 10.20 3.86
N ALA A 386 11.34 10.64 2.81
CA ALA A 386 10.89 11.67 1.88
C ALA A 386 9.73 11.22 0.98
N SER A 387 9.40 9.91 0.97
CA SER A 387 8.25 9.36 0.24
C SER A 387 7.03 9.15 1.14
N LYS A 388 7.21 8.63 2.37
CA LYS A 388 6.13 8.41 3.34
C LYS A 388 6.66 8.31 4.78
N TRP A 389 5.96 8.92 5.73
CA TRP A 389 6.33 8.87 7.16
C TRP A 389 6.31 7.47 7.78
N THR A 390 5.59 6.50 7.21
CA THR A 390 5.64 5.11 7.67
C THR A 390 7.05 4.53 7.62
N VAL A 391 7.92 5.03 6.73
CA VAL A 391 9.33 4.61 6.72
C VAL A 391 10.03 5.04 8.02
N ILE A 392 9.61 6.13 8.66
CA ILE A 392 10.14 6.63 9.96
C ILE A 392 9.94 5.62 11.07
N TYR A 393 8.80 4.93 11.06
CA TYR A 393 8.55 3.80 11.95
C TYR A 393 9.60 2.70 11.74
N GLY A 394 9.87 2.35 10.48
CA GLY A 394 10.95 1.44 10.14
C GLY A 394 12.35 1.87 10.60
N CYS A 395 12.65 3.18 10.65
CA CYS A 395 13.91 3.70 11.16
C CYS A 395 14.11 3.43 12.65
N THR A 396 13.03 3.43 13.46
CA THR A 396 13.15 3.10 14.89
C THR A 396 13.75 1.71 15.10
N GLY A 397 13.35 0.73 14.29
CA GLY A 397 13.96 -0.60 14.29
C GLY A 397 15.38 -0.61 13.75
N LEU A 398 15.67 0.21 12.73
CA LEU A 398 17.01 0.40 12.18
C LEU A 398 17.99 0.92 13.24
N VAL A 399 17.58 1.93 14.02
CA VAL A 399 18.33 2.52 15.13
C VAL A 399 18.58 1.48 16.22
N ALA A 400 17.56 0.73 16.63
CA ALA A 400 17.69 -0.34 17.61
C ALA A 400 18.71 -1.39 17.14
N LEU A 401 18.60 -1.86 15.90
CA LEU A 401 19.52 -2.83 15.31
C LEU A 401 20.94 -2.29 15.22
N TYR A 402 21.11 -1.05 14.78
CA TYR A 402 22.41 -0.37 14.68
C TYR A 402 23.10 -0.34 16.04
N PHE A 403 22.44 0.16 17.09
CA PHE A 403 23.06 0.28 18.41
C PHE A 403 23.30 -1.07 19.08
N ILE A 404 22.38 -2.04 18.95
CA ILE A 404 22.63 -3.41 19.44
C ILE A 404 23.83 -4.00 18.72
N GLY A 405 23.90 -3.87 17.39
CA GLY A 405 25.01 -4.34 16.57
C GLY A 405 26.34 -3.70 16.94
N LEU A 406 26.35 -2.37 17.13
CA LEU A 406 27.52 -1.61 17.56
C LEU A 406 28.02 -2.07 18.92
N VAL A 407 27.14 -2.17 19.93
CA VAL A 407 27.49 -2.62 21.27
C VAL A 407 28.06 -4.04 21.24
N VAL A 408 27.46 -4.94 20.46
CA VAL A 408 27.96 -6.32 20.30
C VAL A 408 29.36 -6.34 19.67
N LYS A 409 29.59 -5.57 18.61
CA LYS A 409 30.91 -5.46 17.96
C LYS A 409 31.97 -4.88 18.89
N LEU A 410 31.63 -3.85 19.67
CA LEU A 410 32.56 -3.22 20.62
C LEU A 410 32.92 -4.12 21.81
N ARG A 411 31.96 -4.92 22.29
CA ARG A 411 32.20 -5.92 23.35
C ARG A 411 33.07 -7.08 22.87
N ARG A 412 33.01 -7.39 21.58
CA ARG A 412 33.74 -8.50 20.94
C ARG A 412 34.92 -8.03 20.09
N TRP A 413 35.38 -6.81 20.30
CA TRP A 413 36.46 -6.23 19.53
C TRP A 413 37.73 -7.10 19.63
N PRO A 414 38.43 -7.42 18.53
CA PRO A 414 39.62 -8.27 18.57
C PRO A 414 40.72 -7.70 19.48
N GLU A 415 41.34 -8.55 20.30
CA GLU A 415 42.37 -8.09 21.25
C GLU A 415 43.58 -7.48 20.56
N GLU A 416 44.03 -8.08 19.45
CA GLU A 416 45.17 -7.63 18.65
C GLU A 416 45.03 -6.19 18.12
N SER A 417 43.79 -5.73 17.88
CA SER A 417 43.50 -4.38 17.35
C SER A 417 42.76 -3.50 18.36
N ARG A 418 42.83 -3.81 19.66
CA ARG A 418 42.08 -3.12 20.71
C ARG A 418 42.35 -1.61 20.78
N GLN A 419 43.57 -1.19 20.42
CA GLN A 419 43.98 0.22 20.34
C GLN A 419 43.20 1.01 19.30
N GLU A 420 42.73 0.37 18.22
CA GLU A 420 42.00 1.03 17.13
C GLU A 420 40.51 1.25 17.46
N ARG A 421 39.99 0.55 18.48
CA ARG A 421 38.57 0.51 18.82
C ARG A 421 37.96 1.90 19.01
N THR A 422 38.63 2.77 19.78
CA THR A 422 38.11 4.11 20.08
C THR A 422 38.07 4.98 18.82
N GLY A 423 39.17 5.00 18.06
CA GLY A 423 39.24 5.76 16.81
C GLY A 423 38.24 5.26 15.75
N TRP A 424 38.04 3.94 15.66
CA TRP A 424 37.00 3.35 14.82
C TRP A 424 35.60 3.75 15.27
N THR A 425 35.33 3.72 16.58
CA THR A 425 34.02 4.07 17.14
C THR A 425 33.65 5.51 16.81
N VAL A 426 34.58 6.45 17.01
CA VAL A 426 34.37 7.87 16.67
C VAL A 426 34.10 8.05 15.18
N LYS A 427 34.89 7.40 14.31
CA LYS A 427 34.69 7.46 12.85
C LYS A 427 33.33 6.89 12.44
N ILE A 428 32.93 5.76 13.00
CA ILE A 428 31.64 5.13 12.69
C ILE A 428 30.48 5.99 13.18
N LEU A 429 30.53 6.52 14.41
CA LEU A 429 29.47 7.37 14.93
C LEU A 429 29.34 8.67 14.13
N ALA A 430 30.45 9.36 13.87
CA ALA A 430 30.45 10.59 13.06
C ALA A 430 29.90 10.34 11.64
N PHE A 431 30.33 9.25 11.01
CA PHE A 431 29.80 8.85 9.71
C PHE A 431 28.32 8.46 9.78
N SER A 432 27.89 7.81 10.87
CA SER A 432 26.49 7.43 11.07
C SER A 432 25.60 8.65 11.23
N VAL A 433 26.04 9.71 11.93
CA VAL A 433 25.32 11.00 11.97
C VAL A 433 25.19 11.59 10.57
N LEU A 434 26.25 11.58 9.78
CA LEU A 434 26.20 12.05 8.39
C LEU A 434 25.16 11.29 7.57
N VAL A 435 25.19 9.95 7.59
CA VAL A 435 24.35 9.14 6.67
C VAL A 435 22.94 8.85 7.18
N PHE A 436 22.67 8.91 8.48
CA PHE A 436 21.33 8.65 9.05
C PHE A 436 20.58 9.92 9.50
N ALA A 437 21.26 11.06 9.61
CA ALA A 437 20.62 12.34 9.95
C ALA A 437 20.82 13.39 8.86
N VAL A 438 22.07 13.75 8.54
CA VAL A 438 22.36 14.89 7.65
C VAL A 438 21.92 14.61 6.21
N ILE A 439 22.35 13.51 5.60
CA ILE A 439 21.96 13.15 4.22
C ILE A 439 20.45 12.95 4.09
N PRO A 440 19.77 12.19 4.98
CA PRO A 440 18.31 12.09 4.97
C PRO A 440 17.60 13.44 5.08
N ALA A 441 18.06 14.35 5.94
CA ALA A 441 17.49 15.69 6.06
C ALA A 441 17.64 16.49 4.75
N ILE A 442 18.80 16.41 4.10
CA ILE A 442 19.03 17.05 2.80
C ILE A 442 18.08 16.47 1.75
N ILE A 443 17.99 15.15 1.62
CA ILE A 443 17.08 14.49 0.66
C ILE A 443 15.63 14.90 0.91
N TYR A 444 15.22 14.91 2.18
CA TYR A 444 13.88 15.29 2.58
C TYR A 444 13.57 16.73 2.20
N VAL A 445 14.46 17.69 2.49
CA VAL A 445 14.30 19.10 2.09
C VAL A 445 14.29 19.26 0.58
N LEU A 446 15.22 18.61 -0.14
CA LEU A 446 15.28 18.68 -1.61
C LEU A 446 14.04 18.10 -2.29
N SER A 447 13.31 17.20 -1.64
CA SER A 447 12.05 16.70 -2.19
C SER A 447 10.97 17.79 -2.33
N TYR A 448 11.10 18.91 -1.60
CA TYR A 448 10.18 20.06 -1.66
C TYR A 448 10.51 21.09 -2.77
N LEU A 449 11.51 20.83 -3.62
CA LEU A 449 11.81 21.72 -4.75
C LEU A 449 10.59 22.06 -5.63
N PRO A 450 9.65 21.13 -5.93
CA PRO A 450 8.44 21.45 -6.68
C PRO A 450 7.51 22.44 -5.98
N TYR A 451 7.48 22.45 -4.64
CA TYR A 451 6.65 23.38 -3.86
C TYR A 451 7.22 24.79 -4.00
N ALA A 452 8.53 24.91 -3.78
CA ALA A 452 9.27 26.16 -3.97
C ALA A 452 9.19 26.68 -5.42
N ALA A 453 9.21 25.78 -6.40
CA ALA A 453 9.02 26.14 -7.81
C ALA A 453 7.60 26.68 -8.07
N ALA A 454 6.57 26.05 -7.51
CA ALA A 454 5.19 26.48 -7.66
C ALA A 454 4.90 27.83 -6.98
N SER A 455 5.56 28.13 -5.84
CA SER A 455 5.50 29.46 -5.20
C SER A 455 6.36 30.52 -5.90
N GLY A 456 7.13 30.16 -6.93
CA GLY A 456 7.93 31.09 -7.73
C GLY A 456 9.24 31.53 -7.10
N ASP A 457 9.67 30.93 -5.97
CA ASP A 457 10.94 31.24 -5.30
C ASP A 457 11.73 29.97 -4.93
N LEU A 458 12.84 29.73 -5.63
CA LEU A 458 13.75 28.61 -5.39
C LEU A 458 14.85 28.90 -4.35
N SER A 459 14.76 30.01 -3.62
CA SER A 459 15.71 30.33 -2.56
C SER A 459 15.74 29.24 -1.48
N LEU A 460 16.91 29.01 -0.87
CA LEU A 460 17.03 28.06 0.24
C LEU A 460 16.11 28.43 1.41
N GLY A 461 15.88 29.72 1.64
CA GLY A 461 14.97 30.21 2.67
C GLY A 461 13.53 29.77 2.41
N ASN A 462 13.04 29.96 1.18
CA ASN A 462 11.70 29.51 0.81
C ASN A 462 11.58 27.99 0.85
N LEU A 463 12.55 27.25 0.31
CA LEU A 463 12.53 25.79 0.33
C LEU A 463 12.44 25.21 1.76
N LEU A 464 13.17 25.79 2.71
CA LEU A 464 13.08 25.40 4.11
C LEU A 464 11.73 25.77 4.73
N SER A 465 11.18 26.93 4.35
CA SER A 465 9.86 27.37 4.78
C SER A 465 8.77 26.42 4.28
N GLU A 466 8.70 26.15 2.97
CA GLU A 466 7.74 25.22 2.36
C GLU A 466 7.77 23.84 3.02
N MET A 467 8.97 23.30 3.21
CA MET A 467 9.16 22.03 3.91
C MET A 467 8.61 22.09 5.35
N TRP A 468 8.96 23.14 6.10
CA TRP A 468 8.57 23.28 7.51
C TRP A 468 7.07 23.52 7.69
N GLU A 469 6.48 24.41 6.89
CA GLU A 469 5.05 24.67 6.88
C GLU A 469 4.28 23.39 6.54
N ASN A 470 4.73 22.62 5.56
CA ASN A 470 4.09 21.34 5.27
C ASN A 470 4.27 20.32 6.42
N GLN A 471 5.37 20.33 7.19
CA GLN A 471 5.46 19.45 8.36
C GLN A 471 4.38 19.77 9.40
N LYS A 472 4.13 21.06 9.65
CA LYS A 472 3.07 21.50 10.55
C LYS A 472 1.69 21.11 10.02
N TYR A 473 1.45 21.30 8.72
CA TYR A 473 0.21 20.88 8.08
C TYR A 473 0.01 19.36 8.20
N MET A 474 0.98 18.54 7.80
CA MET A 474 0.88 17.08 7.86
C MET A 474 0.60 16.59 9.28
N LEU A 475 1.28 17.15 10.29
CA LEU A 475 1.03 16.77 11.68
C LEU A 475 -0.39 17.17 12.12
N SER A 476 -0.85 18.37 11.78
CA SER A 476 -2.20 18.85 12.08
C SER A 476 -3.27 17.98 11.39
N TYR A 477 -3.09 17.72 10.09
CA TYR A 477 -3.97 16.89 9.28
C TYR A 477 -4.11 15.48 9.86
N HIS A 478 -2.99 14.78 10.09
CA HIS A 478 -3.04 13.41 10.63
C HIS A 478 -3.60 13.34 12.05
N ASN A 479 -3.48 14.41 12.85
CA ASN A 479 -4.15 14.49 14.15
C ASN A 479 -5.66 14.77 14.02
N GLY A 480 -6.09 15.52 13.01
CA GLY A 480 -7.47 15.96 12.82
C GLY A 480 -8.39 15.01 12.05
N VAL A 481 -7.86 14.02 11.33
CA VAL A 481 -8.69 13.09 10.52
C VAL A 481 -9.28 11.99 11.40
N THR A 482 -10.48 12.27 11.92
CA THR A 482 -11.27 11.34 12.75
C THR A 482 -12.58 10.87 12.12
N SER A 483 -12.94 11.40 10.94
CA SER A 483 -14.15 11.04 10.20
C SER A 483 -14.24 9.53 9.95
N SER A 484 -15.38 8.93 10.25
CA SER A 484 -15.60 7.49 10.06
C SER A 484 -15.60 7.10 8.58
N HIS A 485 -14.97 5.97 8.24
CA HIS A 485 -15.03 5.40 6.90
C HIS A 485 -15.45 3.93 6.97
N PRO A 486 -16.37 3.46 6.10
CA PRO A 486 -16.93 2.10 6.18
C PRO A 486 -15.86 1.01 6.02
N TYR A 487 -14.78 1.26 5.28
CA TYR A 487 -13.67 0.31 5.10
C TYR A 487 -12.46 0.53 6.03
N SER A 488 -12.59 1.40 7.03
CA SER A 488 -11.54 1.55 8.05
C SER A 488 -11.36 0.27 8.86
N SER A 489 -10.15 0.03 9.35
CA SER A 489 -9.78 -1.13 10.17
C SER A 489 -8.69 -0.78 11.17
N ARG A 490 -8.63 -1.51 12.28
CA ARG A 490 -7.66 -1.31 13.36
C ARG A 490 -6.48 -2.26 13.24
N TRP A 491 -5.36 -1.91 13.88
CA TRP A 491 -4.09 -2.63 13.74
C TRP A 491 -4.18 -4.14 14.04
N TYR A 492 -5.02 -4.54 15.00
CA TYR A 492 -5.18 -5.94 15.40
C TYR A 492 -5.99 -6.74 14.38
N GLU A 493 -6.84 -6.09 13.57
CA GLU A 493 -7.59 -6.74 12.49
C GLU A 493 -6.68 -7.12 11.32
N TRP A 494 -5.63 -6.33 11.08
CA TRP A 494 -4.67 -6.59 10.01
C TRP A 494 -3.87 -7.87 10.23
N LEU A 495 -3.56 -8.20 11.50
CA LEU A 495 -2.77 -9.37 11.89
C LEU A 495 -3.34 -10.70 11.42
N VAL A 496 -4.65 -10.75 11.22
CA VAL A 496 -5.38 -11.97 10.87
C VAL A 496 -6.21 -11.83 9.61
N ASN A 497 -6.04 -10.74 8.85
CA ASN A 497 -6.91 -10.37 7.73
C ASN A 497 -8.41 -10.30 8.13
N ALA A 498 -8.75 -9.81 9.32
CA ALA A 498 -10.16 -9.77 9.73
C ALA A 498 -10.97 -8.79 8.86
N ARG A 499 -10.39 -7.64 8.51
CA ARG A 499 -11.07 -6.57 7.79
C ARG A 499 -10.20 -5.99 6.66
N PRO A 500 -10.31 -6.54 5.44
CA PRO A 500 -9.70 -5.98 4.23
C PRO A 500 -10.23 -4.59 3.87
N ILE A 501 -9.52 -3.89 3.00
CA ILE A 501 -10.01 -2.68 2.34
C ILE A 501 -10.48 -2.99 0.92
N LEU A 502 -11.68 -2.53 0.55
CA LEU A 502 -12.19 -2.57 -0.82
C LEU A 502 -11.75 -1.32 -1.58
N TYR A 503 -11.27 -1.48 -2.81
CA TYR A 503 -10.82 -0.36 -3.64
C TYR A 503 -11.78 0.00 -4.75
N TYR A 504 -12.44 -1.00 -5.34
CA TYR A 504 -13.38 -0.77 -6.41
C TYR A 504 -14.46 -1.84 -6.38
N MET A 505 -15.68 -1.43 -6.77
CA MET A 505 -16.82 -2.31 -6.90
C MET A 505 -17.73 -1.83 -8.02
N ASP A 506 -18.02 -2.73 -8.95
CA ASP A 506 -19.09 -2.59 -9.92
C ASP A 506 -20.01 -3.83 -9.85
N ASN A 507 -21.31 -3.56 -9.79
CA ASN A 507 -22.40 -4.55 -9.80
C ASN A 507 -23.51 -4.17 -10.79
N SER A 508 -23.20 -3.33 -11.78
CA SER A 508 -24.14 -2.80 -12.78
C SER A 508 -24.85 -3.92 -13.56
N VAL A 509 -24.16 -5.04 -13.80
CA VAL A 509 -24.70 -6.21 -14.50
C VAL A 509 -25.08 -7.31 -13.52
N ALA A 510 -26.35 -7.73 -13.54
CA ALA A 510 -26.86 -8.77 -12.67
C ALA A 510 -26.12 -10.12 -12.86
N GLY A 511 -25.76 -10.76 -11.75
CA GLY A 511 -25.13 -12.08 -11.73
C GLY A 511 -23.61 -12.10 -11.87
N VAL A 512 -22.98 -10.95 -12.20
CA VAL A 512 -21.54 -10.76 -12.22
C VAL A 512 -21.14 -9.56 -11.35
N THR A 513 -19.86 -9.44 -11.04
CA THR A 513 -19.31 -8.31 -10.30
C THR A 513 -17.84 -8.10 -10.63
N THR A 514 -17.40 -6.86 -10.55
CA THR A 514 -15.99 -6.49 -10.60
C THR A 514 -15.62 -5.89 -9.26
N ARG A 515 -14.82 -6.60 -8.46
CA ARG A 515 -14.36 -6.14 -7.15
C ARG A 515 -12.92 -6.51 -6.93
N PHE A 516 -12.14 -5.59 -6.39
CA PHE A 516 -10.84 -5.93 -5.85
C PHE A 516 -10.53 -5.20 -4.55
N ALA A 517 -9.83 -5.91 -3.68
CA ALA A 517 -9.57 -5.53 -2.30
C ALA A 517 -8.14 -5.87 -1.92
N ALA A 518 -7.59 -5.13 -0.97
CA ALA A 518 -6.24 -5.35 -0.47
C ALA A 518 -6.21 -5.89 0.96
N PHE A 519 -5.50 -7.00 1.10
CA PHE A 519 -5.28 -7.79 2.31
C PHE A 519 -4.13 -8.77 2.03
N LEU A 520 -3.62 -9.48 3.02
CA LEU A 520 -2.47 -10.37 2.84
C LEU A 520 -2.90 -11.74 2.32
N ASN A 521 -2.00 -12.47 1.66
CA ASN A 521 -2.23 -13.89 1.39
C ASN A 521 -2.37 -14.64 2.74
N PRO A 522 -3.46 -15.39 3.00
CA PRO A 522 -3.68 -16.05 4.30
C PRO A 522 -2.54 -16.96 4.76
N VAL A 523 -1.82 -17.61 3.84
CA VAL A 523 -0.63 -18.41 4.18
C VAL A 523 0.52 -17.53 4.67
N VAL A 524 0.74 -16.40 4.01
CA VAL A 524 1.78 -15.42 4.41
C VAL A 524 1.39 -14.73 5.71
N CYS A 525 0.13 -14.31 5.84
CA CYS A 525 -0.42 -13.64 7.01
C CYS A 525 -0.36 -14.55 8.25
N TRP A 526 -1.11 -15.64 8.26
CA TRP A 526 -1.25 -16.50 9.44
C TRP A 526 0.00 -17.33 9.69
N GLY A 527 0.61 -17.87 8.62
CA GLY A 527 1.86 -18.61 8.72
C GLY A 527 3.02 -17.71 9.17
N GLY A 528 3.09 -16.49 8.63
CA GLY A 528 4.04 -15.46 9.05
C GLY A 528 3.87 -15.06 10.50
N LEU A 529 2.63 -14.91 10.96
CA LEU A 529 2.33 -14.55 12.35
C LEU A 529 2.79 -15.63 13.32
N VAL A 530 2.50 -16.91 13.04
CA VAL A 530 2.99 -18.03 13.88
C VAL A 530 4.52 -18.12 13.81
N ALA A 531 5.13 -17.94 12.63
CA ALA A 531 6.58 -17.88 12.50
C ALA A 531 7.19 -16.69 13.27
N MET A 532 6.48 -15.57 13.39
CA MET A 532 6.92 -14.41 14.18
C MET A 532 6.95 -14.74 15.68
N LEU A 533 6.02 -15.54 16.19
CA LEU A 533 6.08 -16.05 17.58
C LEU A 533 7.33 -16.93 17.81
N VAL A 534 7.71 -17.72 16.80
CA VAL A 534 8.94 -18.51 16.82
C VAL A 534 10.17 -17.60 16.83
N CYS A 535 10.18 -16.54 16.01
CA CYS A 535 11.24 -15.53 16.01
C CYS A 535 11.32 -14.81 17.37
N ALA A 536 10.19 -14.43 17.96
CA ALA A 536 10.13 -13.81 19.29
C ALA A 536 10.75 -14.70 20.38
N ALA A 537 10.39 -15.99 20.40
CA ALA A 537 10.96 -16.94 21.35
C ALA A 537 12.48 -17.14 21.14
N GLN A 538 12.96 -17.08 19.90
CA GLN A 538 14.38 -17.23 19.55
C GLN A 538 15.16 -15.91 19.54
N ALA A 539 14.53 -14.76 19.74
CA ALA A 539 15.24 -13.49 19.87
C ALA A 539 16.04 -13.42 21.18
N PHE A 540 15.53 -14.10 22.23
CA PHE A 540 16.12 -14.12 23.56
C PHE A 540 16.66 -15.51 23.92
N ARG A 541 17.67 -15.57 24.80
CA ARG A 541 18.21 -16.84 25.30
C ARG A 541 17.50 -17.34 26.56
N PRO A 542 17.49 -16.59 27.68
CA PRO A 542 16.93 -17.11 28.93
C PRO A 542 15.40 -17.14 28.89
N LEU A 543 14.80 -18.13 29.56
CA LEU A 543 13.34 -18.31 29.60
C LEU A 543 12.64 -17.09 30.19
N TRP A 544 13.18 -16.51 31.27
CA TRP A 544 12.58 -15.33 31.90
C TRP A 544 12.46 -14.17 30.90
N ALA A 545 13.48 -13.88 30.08
CA ALA A 545 13.41 -12.78 29.12
C ALA A 545 12.35 -13.02 28.03
N LYS A 546 12.16 -14.28 27.61
CA LYS A 546 11.10 -14.65 26.67
C LYS A 546 9.72 -14.44 27.30
N LEU A 547 9.52 -14.93 28.52
CA LEU A 547 8.25 -14.77 29.23
C LEU A 547 7.96 -13.30 29.55
N THR A 548 8.97 -12.52 29.91
CA THR A 548 8.86 -11.06 30.07
C THR A 548 8.47 -10.39 28.75
N PHE A 549 9.09 -10.77 27.63
CA PHE A 549 8.72 -10.24 26.32
C PHE A 549 7.25 -10.54 25.99
N PHE A 550 6.82 -11.80 26.06
CA PHE A 550 5.42 -12.19 25.80
C PHE A 550 4.45 -11.55 26.81
N GLY A 551 4.83 -11.44 28.08
CA GLY A 551 4.03 -10.75 29.09
C GLY A 551 3.81 -9.28 28.76
N LEU A 552 4.90 -8.53 28.54
CA LEU A 552 4.83 -7.09 28.28
C LEU A 552 4.16 -6.76 26.93
N SER A 553 4.51 -7.48 25.87
CA SER A 553 3.90 -7.24 24.55
C SER A 553 2.43 -7.67 24.51
N GLY A 554 2.06 -8.76 25.20
CA GLY A 554 0.67 -9.18 25.34
C GLY A 554 -0.16 -8.15 26.10
N LEU A 555 0.29 -7.74 27.29
CA LEU A 555 -0.40 -6.73 28.10
C LEU A 555 -0.48 -5.38 27.38
N GLY A 556 0.60 -4.95 26.74
CA GLY A 556 0.63 -3.71 25.96
C GLY A 556 -0.33 -3.75 24.76
N GLY A 557 -0.37 -4.88 24.03
CA GLY A 557 -1.32 -5.09 22.93
C GLY A 557 -2.77 -5.12 23.40
N ALA A 558 -3.07 -5.78 24.52
CA ALA A 558 -4.41 -5.81 25.10
C ALA A 558 -4.87 -4.43 25.58
N ALA A 559 -3.99 -3.66 26.23
CA ALA A 559 -4.26 -2.29 26.65
C ALA A 559 -4.51 -1.37 25.45
N SER A 560 -3.69 -1.46 24.40
CA SER A 560 -3.90 -0.71 23.16
C SER A 560 -5.20 -1.09 22.47
N ALA A 561 -5.53 -2.38 22.39
CA ALA A 561 -6.79 -2.83 21.81
C ALA A 561 -7.98 -2.27 22.60
N ALA A 562 -7.95 -2.31 23.93
CA ALA A 562 -9.00 -1.73 24.78
C ALA A 562 -9.15 -0.22 24.57
N TRP A 563 -8.03 0.50 24.41
CA TRP A 563 -8.03 1.94 24.13
C TRP A 563 -8.64 2.24 22.74
N VAL A 564 -8.18 1.57 21.68
CA VAL A 564 -8.61 1.86 20.30
C VAL A 564 -10.03 1.36 19.99
N THR A 565 -10.52 0.36 20.74
CA THR A 565 -11.91 -0.14 20.63
C THR A 565 -12.93 0.75 21.34
N GLY A 566 -12.50 1.78 22.09
CA GLY A 566 -13.43 2.65 22.81
C GLY A 566 -14.20 1.92 23.93
N VAL A 567 -13.66 0.81 24.45
CA VAL A 567 -14.31 0.04 25.53
C VAL A 567 -14.55 0.90 26.77
N PHE A 568 -13.69 1.89 26.99
CA PHE A 568 -13.80 2.86 28.09
C PHE A 568 -14.63 4.10 27.74
N ASP A 569 -15.09 4.23 26.49
CA ASP A 569 -15.88 5.38 26.06
C ASP A 569 -17.29 5.27 26.64
N SER A 570 -17.84 6.39 27.11
CA SER A 570 -19.15 6.45 27.74
C SER A 570 -20.29 6.11 26.77
N GLU A 571 -20.07 6.33 25.48
CA GLU A 571 -21.05 6.12 24.42
C GLU A 571 -21.15 4.66 23.96
N THR A 572 -20.15 3.83 24.28
CA THR A 572 -20.16 2.40 23.90
C THR A 572 -21.23 1.64 24.70
N ASP A 573 -22.13 0.94 23.98
CA ASP A 573 -23.19 0.16 24.62
C ASP A 573 -22.63 -1.02 25.44
N THR A 574 -23.43 -1.50 26.39
CA THR A 574 -22.98 -2.52 27.35
C THR A 574 -22.67 -3.87 26.69
N GLN A 575 -23.40 -4.27 25.64
CA GLN A 575 -23.17 -5.55 24.97
C GLN A 575 -21.88 -5.51 24.15
N THR A 576 -21.68 -4.45 23.36
CA THR A 576 -20.43 -4.26 22.59
C THR A 576 -19.23 -4.17 23.52
N ARG A 577 -19.34 -3.41 24.62
CA ARG A 577 -18.28 -3.31 25.64
C ARG A 577 -17.91 -4.69 26.20
N LEU A 578 -18.91 -5.49 26.58
CA LEU A 578 -18.69 -6.83 27.14
C LEU A 578 -18.04 -7.76 26.11
N LEU A 579 -18.52 -7.75 24.86
CA LEU A 579 -17.97 -8.56 23.78
C LEU A 579 -16.50 -8.21 23.51
N CYS A 580 -16.17 -6.92 23.39
CA CYS A 580 -14.80 -6.46 23.20
C CYS A 580 -13.89 -6.89 24.35
N LEU A 581 -14.31 -6.73 25.61
CA LEU A 581 -13.54 -7.15 26.77
C LEU A 581 -13.27 -8.67 26.79
N VAL A 582 -14.29 -9.48 26.53
CA VAL A 582 -14.15 -10.94 26.46
C VAL A 582 -13.18 -11.34 25.35
N LEU A 583 -13.28 -10.74 24.16
CA LEU A 583 -12.38 -11.01 23.05
C LEU A 583 -10.94 -10.61 23.37
N ILE A 584 -10.72 -9.43 23.96
CA ILE A 584 -9.38 -8.96 24.36
C ILE A 584 -8.74 -9.92 25.37
N VAL A 585 -9.49 -10.33 26.40
CA VAL A 585 -9.00 -11.27 27.42
C VAL A 585 -8.71 -12.64 26.82
N ALA A 586 -9.59 -13.15 25.96
CA ALA A 586 -9.40 -14.45 25.30
C ALA A 586 -8.16 -14.45 24.38
N LEU A 587 -7.98 -13.39 23.58
CA LEU A 587 -6.82 -13.25 22.70
C LEU A 587 -5.52 -13.06 23.48
N LEU A 588 -5.54 -12.30 24.59
CA LEU A 588 -4.40 -12.18 25.49
C LEU A 588 -4.02 -13.54 26.09
N ALA A 589 -5.00 -14.28 26.61
CA ALA A 589 -4.76 -15.61 27.16
C ALA A 589 -4.17 -16.57 26.12
N LEU A 590 -4.74 -16.59 24.91
CA LEU A 590 -4.22 -17.37 23.79
C LEU A 590 -2.76 -16.99 23.46
N TYR A 591 -2.48 -15.70 23.35
CA TYR A 591 -1.13 -15.18 23.07
C TYR A 591 -0.12 -15.61 24.14
N LEU A 592 -0.47 -15.51 25.42
CA LEU A 592 0.41 -15.90 26.53
C LEU A 592 0.65 -17.41 26.57
N VAL A 593 -0.39 -18.22 26.32
CA VAL A 593 -0.28 -19.69 26.25
C VAL A 593 0.63 -20.11 25.10
N LEU A 594 0.43 -19.53 23.91
CA LEU A 594 1.31 -19.77 22.77
C LEU A 594 2.73 -19.33 23.06
N GLY A 595 2.91 -18.12 23.63
CA GLY A 595 4.20 -17.57 24.06
C GLY A 595 4.96 -18.47 25.03
N TRP A 596 4.26 -19.02 26.02
CA TRP A 596 4.82 -20.01 26.95
C TRP A 596 5.28 -21.29 26.23
N PHE A 597 4.43 -21.83 25.35
CA PHE A 597 4.73 -23.05 24.59
C PHE A 597 5.94 -22.88 23.67
N VAL A 598 6.01 -21.79 22.89
CA VAL A 598 7.15 -21.53 22.00
C VAL A 598 8.42 -21.23 22.79
N SER A 599 8.33 -20.54 23.93
CA SER A 599 9.49 -20.24 24.78
C SER A 599 10.13 -21.49 25.39
N ARG A 600 9.31 -22.50 25.70
CA ARG A 600 9.77 -23.82 26.18
C ARG A 600 10.35 -24.68 25.06
N THR A 601 9.75 -24.61 23.87
CA THR A 601 10.16 -25.40 22.70
C THR A 601 11.50 -24.92 22.14
N PHE A 602 11.65 -23.61 21.94
CA PHE A 602 12.84 -23.02 21.32
C PHE A 602 13.78 -22.44 22.36
N ARG A 603 14.73 -23.23 22.84
CA ARG A 603 15.66 -22.82 23.91
C ARG A 603 16.80 -21.90 23.43
N GLN A 604 17.18 -21.99 22.16
CA GLN A 604 18.31 -21.25 21.59
C GLN A 604 17.91 -19.84 21.15
N SER A 605 18.87 -18.92 21.20
CA SER A 605 18.73 -17.57 20.64
C SER A 605 19.36 -17.47 19.25
N SER A 606 18.84 -16.59 18.41
CA SER A 606 19.28 -16.37 17.04
C SER A 606 19.31 -14.87 16.71
N PRO A 607 20.45 -14.36 16.21
CA PRO A 607 20.56 -12.96 15.79
C PRO A 607 19.63 -12.64 14.60
N ILE A 608 19.40 -13.61 13.71
CA ILE A 608 18.48 -13.46 12.57
C ILE A 608 17.03 -13.32 13.09
N ALA A 609 16.66 -14.11 14.10
CA ALA A 609 15.33 -14.00 14.71
C ALA A 609 15.11 -12.64 15.38
N LEU A 610 16.13 -12.13 16.10
CA LEU A 610 16.09 -10.79 16.68
C LEU A 610 15.99 -9.70 15.62
N PHE A 611 16.74 -9.82 14.51
CA PHE A 611 16.67 -8.90 13.39
C PHE A 611 15.26 -8.81 12.80
N ILE A 612 14.65 -9.96 12.53
CA ILE A 612 13.28 -10.05 11.97
C ILE A 612 12.25 -9.48 12.95
N LEU A 613 12.37 -9.83 14.24
CA LEU A 613 11.44 -9.36 15.28
C LEU A 613 11.48 -7.84 15.42
N ILE A 614 12.67 -7.23 15.52
CA ILE A 614 12.79 -5.78 15.67
C ILE A 614 12.21 -5.07 14.44
N GLY A 615 12.51 -5.57 13.24
CA GLY A 615 11.95 -5.01 12.01
C GLY A 615 10.42 -5.09 11.95
N TYR A 616 9.83 -6.23 12.34
CA TYR A 616 8.38 -6.39 12.40
C TYR A 616 7.74 -5.45 13.44
N LEU A 617 8.28 -5.40 14.65
CA LEU A 617 7.74 -4.55 15.71
C LEU A 617 7.85 -3.06 15.35
N ALA A 618 8.93 -2.66 14.67
CA ALA A 618 9.08 -1.28 14.20
C ALA A 618 7.98 -0.86 13.21
N GLN A 619 7.42 -1.79 12.44
CA GLN A 619 6.31 -1.49 11.52
C GLN A 619 4.93 -1.60 12.15
N LEU A 620 4.79 -2.39 13.22
CA LEU A 620 3.49 -2.66 13.85
C LEU A 620 3.22 -1.80 15.09
N VAL A 621 4.17 -1.70 16.00
CA VAL A 621 3.98 -1.09 17.33
C VAL A 621 3.57 0.39 17.26
N PRO A 622 4.09 1.22 16.35
CA PRO A 622 3.64 2.61 16.25
C PRO A 622 2.11 2.75 16.07
N TRP A 623 1.47 1.81 15.38
CA TRP A 623 0.02 1.80 15.18
C TRP A 623 -0.78 1.52 16.46
N PHE A 624 -0.15 1.03 17.54
CA PHE A 624 -0.83 0.81 18.82
C PHE A 624 -1.25 2.14 19.47
N PHE A 625 -0.56 3.23 19.11
CA PHE A 625 -0.73 4.55 19.69
C PHE A 625 -1.43 5.53 18.74
N ILE A 626 -1.81 5.07 17.54
CA ILE A 626 -2.46 5.90 16.52
C ILE A 626 -3.98 5.73 16.64
N GLY A 627 -4.65 6.76 17.17
CA GLY A 627 -6.11 6.77 17.37
C GLY A 627 -6.93 7.19 16.15
N ARG A 628 -6.31 7.83 15.15
CA ARG A 628 -6.95 8.30 13.92
C ARG A 628 -7.47 7.15 13.05
N ILE A 629 -8.19 7.50 11.98
CA ILE A 629 -8.65 6.51 11.01
C ILE A 629 -7.47 5.79 10.32
N THR A 630 -7.57 4.46 10.23
CA THR A 630 -6.54 3.61 9.65
C THR A 630 -7.16 2.51 8.79
N PHE A 631 -6.32 1.87 7.99
CA PHE A 631 -6.71 0.93 6.94
C PHE A 631 -5.69 -0.21 6.83
N ALA A 632 -6.12 -1.36 6.31
CA ALA A 632 -5.31 -2.58 6.25
C ALA A 632 -4.00 -2.43 5.46
N TYR A 633 -3.94 -1.53 4.47
CA TYR A 633 -2.73 -1.29 3.69
C TYR A 633 -1.57 -0.71 4.51
N HIS A 634 -1.82 -0.10 5.67
CA HIS A 634 -0.75 0.34 6.57
C HIS A 634 0.09 -0.81 7.11
N TYR A 635 -0.44 -2.04 7.07
CA TYR A 635 0.28 -3.25 7.44
C TYR A 635 1.19 -3.77 6.32
N PHE A 636 1.15 -3.20 5.12
CA PHE A 636 1.90 -3.66 3.96
C PHE A 636 3.41 -3.80 4.21
N PRO A 637 4.12 -2.84 4.85
CA PRO A 637 5.54 -3.02 5.20
C PRO A 637 5.83 -4.24 6.10
N SER A 638 4.85 -4.71 6.86
CA SER A 638 5.01 -5.89 7.73
C SER A 638 5.09 -7.20 6.94
N VAL A 639 4.56 -7.25 5.71
CA VAL A 639 4.62 -8.42 4.81
C VAL A 639 6.06 -8.89 4.62
N LEU A 640 7.01 -7.95 4.48
CA LEU A 640 8.43 -8.25 4.39
C LEU A 640 8.89 -9.15 5.55
N PHE A 641 8.60 -8.74 6.79
CA PHE A 641 9.09 -9.43 7.97
C PHE A 641 8.34 -10.73 8.25
N LEU A 642 7.07 -10.83 7.86
CA LEU A 642 6.31 -12.08 7.90
C LEU A 642 6.93 -13.13 6.96
N ILE A 643 7.31 -12.74 5.74
CA ILE A 643 8.01 -13.63 4.79
C ILE A 643 9.40 -14.02 5.32
N LEU A 644 10.16 -13.06 5.87
CA LEU A 644 11.45 -13.37 6.49
C LEU A 644 11.29 -14.36 7.66
N ALA A 645 10.23 -14.23 8.48
CA ALA A 645 9.95 -15.14 9.58
C ALA A 645 9.59 -16.56 9.09
N LEU A 646 8.73 -16.69 8.07
CA LEU A 646 8.44 -17.99 7.44
C LEU A 646 9.72 -18.63 6.87
N CYS A 647 10.54 -17.85 6.18
CA CYS A 647 11.82 -18.33 5.66
C CYS A 647 12.81 -18.70 6.77
N TYR A 648 12.75 -18.03 7.92
CA TYR A 648 13.52 -18.41 9.11
C TYR A 648 13.11 -19.80 9.63
N VAL A 649 11.81 -20.12 9.64
CA VAL A 649 11.32 -21.47 9.98
C VAL A 649 11.88 -22.51 9.00
N PHE A 650 11.80 -22.27 7.69
CA PHE A 650 12.39 -23.15 6.68
C PHE A 650 13.90 -23.31 6.86
N TYR A 651 14.59 -22.22 7.19
CA TYR A 651 16.03 -22.23 7.44
C TYR A 651 16.38 -23.09 8.66
N THR A 652 15.64 -22.97 9.76
CA THR A 652 15.88 -23.81 10.94
C THR A 652 15.62 -25.29 10.68
N LEU A 653 14.57 -25.63 9.90
CA LEU A 653 14.34 -26.99 9.42
C LEU A 653 15.48 -27.51 8.55
N SER A 654 16.04 -26.66 7.67
CA SER A 654 17.17 -27.04 6.81
C SER A 654 18.45 -27.40 7.59
N LYS A 655 18.57 -26.96 8.85
CA LYS A 655 19.66 -27.37 9.75
C LYS A 655 19.46 -28.77 10.34
N LYS A 656 18.28 -29.36 10.16
CA LYS A 656 17.93 -30.71 10.61
C LYS A 656 17.72 -31.66 9.42
N GLU A 657 18.33 -31.36 8.28
CA GLU A 657 18.11 -32.10 7.02
C GLU A 657 18.53 -33.57 7.07
N GLU A 658 19.44 -33.94 7.98
CA GLU A 658 19.80 -35.33 8.25
C GLU A 658 18.69 -36.13 8.95
N MET A 659 17.80 -35.45 9.68
CA MET A 659 16.73 -36.09 10.45
C MET A 659 15.37 -36.00 9.75
N VAL A 660 15.15 -34.95 8.96
CA VAL A 660 13.83 -34.63 8.42
C VAL A 660 13.90 -34.16 6.97
N ARG A 661 13.00 -34.69 6.14
CA ARG A 661 12.74 -34.22 4.78
C ARG A 661 11.94 -32.92 4.82
N TRP A 662 12.64 -31.80 4.96
CA TRP A 662 12.02 -30.48 5.14
C TRP A 662 11.52 -29.82 3.84
N LYS A 663 12.12 -30.14 2.69
CA LYS A 663 11.78 -29.49 1.40
C LYS A 663 10.32 -29.69 0.98
N PRO A 664 9.74 -30.91 1.03
CA PRO A 664 8.33 -31.09 0.67
C PRO A 664 7.39 -30.24 1.51
N ALA A 665 7.65 -30.10 2.82
CA ALA A 665 6.84 -29.25 3.69
C ALA A 665 6.95 -27.76 3.31
N MET A 666 8.16 -27.26 3.02
CA MET A 666 8.36 -25.90 2.51
C MET A 666 7.64 -25.68 1.18
N TYR A 667 7.76 -26.62 0.24
CA TYR A 667 7.08 -26.54 -1.05
C TYR A 667 5.55 -26.60 -0.90
N ALA A 668 5.02 -27.38 0.05
CA ALA A 668 3.59 -27.42 0.32
C ALA A 668 3.06 -26.08 0.85
N VAL A 669 3.77 -25.44 1.80
CA VAL A 669 3.40 -24.10 2.30
C VAL A 669 3.46 -23.08 1.16
N THR A 670 4.52 -23.10 0.35
CA THR A 670 4.71 -22.14 -0.75
C THR A 670 3.71 -22.36 -1.89
N GLY A 671 3.45 -23.62 -2.24
CA GLY A 671 2.45 -24.02 -3.23
C GLY A 671 1.03 -23.71 -2.78
N GLY A 672 0.72 -23.84 -1.49
CA GLY A 672 -0.55 -23.41 -0.91
C GLY A 672 -0.76 -21.90 -1.06
N ALA A 673 0.26 -21.09 -0.80
CA ALA A 673 0.19 -19.63 -1.04
C ALA A 673 -0.06 -19.31 -2.53
N ALA A 674 0.64 -19.98 -3.44
CA ALA A 674 0.45 -19.80 -4.89
C ALA A 674 -0.94 -20.27 -5.38
N ALA A 675 -1.47 -21.36 -4.82
CA ALA A 675 -2.81 -21.84 -5.13
C ALA A 675 -3.89 -20.86 -4.67
N LEU A 676 -3.75 -20.30 -3.46
CA LEU A 676 -4.65 -19.23 -2.99
C LEU A 676 -4.52 -17.97 -3.86
N TYR A 677 -3.31 -17.62 -4.30
CA TYR A 677 -3.14 -16.51 -5.24
C TYR A 677 -3.90 -16.72 -6.54
N ALA A 678 -3.78 -17.91 -7.16
CA ALA A 678 -4.54 -18.22 -8.36
C ALA A 678 -6.07 -18.15 -8.13
N LEU A 679 -6.54 -18.63 -6.96
CA LEU A 679 -7.95 -18.55 -6.57
C LEU A 679 -8.43 -17.10 -6.43
N PHE A 680 -7.66 -16.26 -5.74
CA PHE A 680 -8.06 -14.88 -5.49
C PHE A 680 -7.74 -13.92 -6.64
N TYR A 681 -6.92 -14.34 -7.63
CA TYR A 681 -6.39 -13.46 -8.68
C TYR A 681 -7.44 -12.55 -9.34
N PRO A 682 -8.64 -13.02 -9.75
CA PRO A 682 -9.66 -12.14 -10.33
C PRO A 682 -10.03 -10.97 -9.40
N ALA A 683 -10.13 -11.24 -8.10
CA ALA A 683 -10.45 -10.25 -7.07
C ALA A 683 -9.23 -9.48 -6.52
N LEU A 684 -8.03 -9.72 -7.05
CA LEU A 684 -6.83 -8.93 -6.77
C LEU A 684 -6.53 -7.95 -7.90
N VAL A 685 -6.94 -8.29 -9.14
CA VAL A 685 -6.64 -7.47 -10.32
C VAL A 685 -7.85 -6.78 -10.97
N GLY A 686 -9.07 -7.09 -10.50
CA GLY A 686 -10.30 -6.47 -11.01
C GLY A 686 -10.85 -7.14 -12.27
N ILE A 687 -10.67 -8.46 -12.42
CA ILE A 687 -11.36 -9.21 -13.48
C ILE A 687 -12.82 -9.42 -13.04
N THR A 688 -13.77 -9.20 -13.94
CA THR A 688 -15.19 -9.51 -13.72
C THR A 688 -15.40 -10.99 -13.48
N TYR A 689 -16.11 -11.37 -12.41
CA TYR A 689 -16.44 -12.76 -12.11
C TYR A 689 -17.90 -12.93 -11.65
N PRO A 690 -18.49 -14.15 -11.74
CA PRO A 690 -19.84 -14.40 -11.28
C PRO A 690 -20.01 -14.11 -9.78
N SER A 691 -21.11 -13.47 -9.36
CA SER A 691 -21.30 -13.05 -7.96
C SER A 691 -21.29 -14.24 -6.97
N TRP A 692 -21.66 -15.44 -7.43
CA TRP A 692 -21.57 -16.66 -6.61
C TRP A 692 -20.13 -17.04 -6.25
N TYR A 693 -19.16 -16.71 -7.10
CA TYR A 693 -17.74 -16.98 -6.87
C TYR A 693 -17.22 -16.16 -5.69
N GLY A 694 -17.52 -14.86 -5.68
CA GLY A 694 -17.20 -13.97 -4.55
C GLY A 694 -17.81 -14.47 -3.24
N THR A 695 -19.12 -14.72 -3.25
CA THR A 695 -19.88 -15.06 -2.04
C THR A 695 -19.63 -16.47 -1.50
N CYS A 696 -19.42 -17.47 -2.36
CA CYS A 696 -19.32 -18.87 -1.96
C CYS A 696 -17.88 -19.40 -1.88
N ILE A 697 -16.90 -18.71 -2.46
CA ILE A 697 -15.49 -19.15 -2.51
C ILE A 697 -14.56 -18.14 -1.85
N LEU A 698 -14.68 -16.85 -2.19
CA LEU A 698 -13.72 -15.83 -1.75
C LEU A 698 -14.03 -15.25 -0.37
N LYS A 699 -15.30 -15.13 0.01
CA LYS A 699 -15.75 -14.46 1.25
C LYS A 699 -15.54 -15.28 2.54
N TRP A 700 -14.30 -15.54 2.91
CA TRP A 700 -13.96 -16.40 4.06
C TRP A 700 -14.43 -15.85 5.40
N PHE A 701 -14.46 -14.52 5.55
CA PHE A 701 -15.02 -13.85 6.73
C PHE A 701 -16.15 -12.90 6.32
N PRO A 702 -17.13 -12.64 7.22
CA PRO A 702 -18.25 -11.75 6.93
C PRO A 702 -17.82 -10.34 6.47
N ALA A 703 -16.72 -9.82 7.03
CA ALA A 703 -16.18 -8.51 6.70
C ALA A 703 -15.35 -8.47 5.41
N TRP A 704 -15.12 -9.60 4.74
CA TRP A 704 -14.45 -9.60 3.44
C TRP A 704 -15.40 -9.09 2.35
N PRO A 705 -14.96 -8.15 1.50
CA PRO A 705 -15.86 -7.37 0.64
C PRO A 705 -16.24 -8.10 -0.67
N PHE A 706 -16.28 -9.43 -0.65
CA PHE A 706 -16.60 -10.28 -1.79
C PHE A 706 -18.07 -10.71 -1.81
#